data_AF-A0A074S604-F1
#
_entry.id   AF-A0A074S604-F1
#
_cell.length_a   1.000
_cell.length_b   1.000
_cell.length_c   1.000
_cell.angle_alpha   90.00
_cell.angle_beta   90.00
_cell.angle_gamma   90.00
#
_symmetry.space_group_name_H-M   'P 1'
#
loop_
_entity.id
_entity.type
_entity.pdbx_description
1 polymer ?
#
loop_
_entity_poly.entity_id
_entity_poly.type
_entity_poly.pdbx_seq_one_letter_code
_entity_poly.pdbx_strand_id
1 'polypeptide(L)'
;MVPLGANFSPDDTPLDIVLYSGRWYQHRHLLILNMMLVIPLITSYANGYDGSMMNGLQSVDEWKEYFGHPTSRELGLFNAIQSIGALAAIPPAPFLSDRYGRRAGILAGAIITLAGAITQTLTTNLSTFVVARFMIGFGTTLAMMASPLLISELAYPTHRAPLTALYNSLWFSGQIVAGWSTFGTFRIPNDWSWRIPSALQGVASVLQLVFVWFIPDSPRWLVSVGRDQEARDVLKKWHAGGEDNNGLVQFEYQEIKNALAAESKRGSAWIDLFRTPGNRRRMRIILAIALFSQWSGNGLISYYLERVLSGIHIESSRDQTLINGCIAIWNLLWAAGAAMFVDRLGRRKLFLTSNIGMLIGFSMLTTCAGIYEKSRAAQAGHGVIASLFLYQAAYAIGYTPLLVSYTVEILPFFLRAKGLAMMYFCVTSALIFNQYTNPVALEALKWKYYLIYTVWLVFELIFIYFFAVETRNRSLEETAALFDGDVALPDMVAMEPRPELVVDQVSLQSSKVSSVPEGGDHKPRVFDGREGFQLYDLGGKAGSHMHIHSYTTTALDTGYFLIRQWWFPTRPLTIAVSVCVLAAFITSLVFGIIYYVNSFKVALPWRRYCYETAPFPPANYSTLAPVGVFLGVLTIASGYERRMMIRESYAAHPASRIPGTERTIVRFIMGLPTGPDVQSIQIENDIYNDIIVLPIKENMNDGKSFRYFEWAYHHALVPPPAGLPELNNRTVVLAPHDPTTTSRGWVQPDYVLKVDDDSFVMLGEIEARLRVTPRSLTYWGYVVKKKFMGGESYALSFDLVQYVATSTHVRAQIRGEEDQVTARWMKAHPRASEIVWWGERCWVYDHPKAGTVYSKGFLFPSEIERVRTFEATRDQGEPQEGAVDVRWSSVSTYPHRYTYKTATHWPTRYVPPRSNLSLPHAMEALIEGSGMSLLGPDQDPRTVYDQRESWEEKFRGAKVGGSVVVHYVKRREWWLECVEVLLGGMGVGLRPR
;
A
#
# COMPACT_ATOMS: atom_id res chain seq x y z
N MET A 1 12.15 37.39 52.76
CA MET A 1 11.65 38.78 52.61
C MET A 1 11.41 39.03 51.13
N VAL A 2 10.19 39.40 50.74
CA VAL A 2 9.85 39.79 49.36
C VAL A 2 10.08 41.31 49.22
N PRO A 3 10.57 41.83 48.08
CA PRO A 3 10.69 43.27 47.88
C PRO A 3 9.30 43.92 47.79
N LEU A 4 9.04 44.90 48.65
CA LEU A 4 7.84 45.74 48.57
C LEU A 4 7.93 46.62 47.30
N GLY A 5 7.08 46.38 46.30
CA GLY A 5 7.07 47.21 45.08
C GLY A 5 6.31 46.69 43.85
N ALA A 6 5.65 45.53 43.90
CA ALA A 6 4.79 45.08 42.80
C ALA A 6 3.36 45.60 42.98
N ASN A 7 2.81 46.28 41.97
CA ASN A 7 1.38 46.59 41.88
C ASN A 7 0.64 45.32 41.41
N PHE A 8 -0.23 44.77 42.24
CA PHE A 8 -0.99 43.55 41.96
C PHE A 8 -2.30 43.86 41.21
N SER A 9 -2.69 42.95 40.30
CA SER A 9 -3.99 42.98 39.62
C SER A 9 -4.96 42.01 40.30
N PRO A 10 -6.28 42.27 40.35
CA PRO A 10 -7.26 41.30 40.83
C PRO A 10 -7.38 40.02 39.97
N ASP A 11 -6.66 39.93 38.85
CA ASP A 11 -6.62 38.76 37.95
C ASP A 11 -5.42 37.80 38.18
N ASP A 12 -4.49 38.13 39.08
CA ASP A 12 -3.26 37.34 39.29
C ASP A 12 -3.56 36.00 40.02
N THR A 13 -3.04 34.86 39.51
CA THR A 13 -3.35 33.54 40.10
C THR A 13 -2.49 33.24 41.33
N PRO A 14 -2.93 32.33 42.24
CA PRO A 14 -2.12 31.92 43.39
C PRO A 14 -0.75 31.35 43.03
N LEU A 15 -0.57 30.85 41.80
CA LEU A 15 0.71 30.36 41.28
C LEU A 15 1.68 31.51 40.99
N ASP A 16 1.18 32.62 40.42
CA ASP A 16 1.99 33.77 40.00
C ASP A 16 2.68 34.47 41.18
N ILE A 17 2.08 34.39 42.37
CA ILE A 17 2.63 34.90 43.64
C ILE A 17 3.93 34.15 44.06
N VAL A 18 4.16 32.95 43.55
CA VAL A 18 5.21 32.02 44.04
C VAL A 18 6.25 31.69 42.96
N LEU A 19 6.07 32.13 41.72
CA LEU A 19 7.03 31.98 40.63
C LEU A 19 8.18 33.00 40.73
N TYR A 20 9.40 32.61 40.34
CA TYR A 20 10.54 33.52 40.30
C TYR A 20 10.32 34.72 39.34
N SER A 21 10.29 35.93 39.90
CA SER A 21 10.24 37.19 39.16
C SER A 21 11.61 37.57 38.58
N GLY A 22 11.96 37.08 37.40
CA GLY A 22 13.24 37.36 36.75
C GLY A 22 13.40 36.73 35.36
N ARG A 23 14.54 36.96 34.70
CA ARG A 23 14.86 36.25 33.45
C ARG A 23 15.51 34.90 33.79
N TRP A 24 14.91 33.79 33.39
CA TRP A 24 15.30 32.43 33.81
C TRP A 24 16.79 32.10 33.69
N TYR A 25 17.49 32.62 32.69
CA TYR A 25 18.92 32.37 32.46
C TYR A 25 19.84 33.01 33.52
N GLN A 26 19.31 33.88 34.39
CA GLN A 26 20.02 34.43 35.55
C GLN A 26 20.08 33.44 36.73
N HIS A 27 19.19 32.44 36.77
CA HIS A 27 19.14 31.44 37.83
C HIS A 27 19.91 30.17 37.42
N ARG A 28 21.05 29.93 38.09
CA ARG A 28 21.96 28.81 37.77
C ARG A 28 21.26 27.44 37.79
N HIS A 29 20.31 27.21 38.69
CA HIS A 29 19.59 25.94 38.77
C HIS A 29 18.65 25.71 37.58
N LEU A 30 17.89 26.74 37.15
CA LEU A 30 17.02 26.67 35.96
C LEU A 30 17.85 26.52 34.67
N LEU A 31 19.02 27.16 34.59
CA LEU A 31 19.91 27.02 33.44
C LEU A 31 20.47 25.60 33.33
N ILE A 32 20.94 25.00 34.45
CA ILE A 32 21.41 23.60 34.45
C ILE A 32 20.26 22.63 34.13
N LEU A 33 19.07 22.84 34.70
CA LEU A 33 17.88 22.03 34.40
C LEU A 33 17.54 22.07 32.90
N ASN A 34 17.46 23.26 32.29
CA ASN A 34 17.20 23.40 30.86
C ASN A 34 18.29 22.74 30.00
N MET A 35 19.56 22.80 30.40
CA MET A 35 20.66 22.10 29.72
C MET A 35 20.53 20.56 29.83
N MET A 36 20.08 20.03 30.97
CA MET A 36 19.80 18.60 31.13
C MET A 36 18.58 18.16 30.29
N LEU A 37 17.57 19.01 30.17
CA LEU A 37 16.39 18.76 29.32
C LEU A 37 16.72 18.73 27.82
N VAL A 38 17.91 19.14 27.37
CA VAL A 38 18.37 18.91 26.00
C VAL A 38 18.51 17.42 25.68
N ILE A 39 18.86 16.58 26.66
CA ILE A 39 19.13 15.15 26.44
C ILE A 39 17.87 14.37 25.97
N PRO A 40 16.68 14.49 26.61
CA PRO A 40 15.46 13.89 26.06
C PRO A 40 15.02 14.53 24.73
N LEU A 41 15.35 15.81 24.46
CA LEU A 41 15.12 16.44 23.16
C LEU A 41 15.92 15.78 22.02
N ILE A 42 17.12 15.20 22.29
CA ILE A 42 17.91 14.43 21.30
C ILE A 42 17.12 13.23 20.72
N THR A 43 16.10 12.73 21.42
CA THR A 43 15.26 11.63 20.91
C THR A 43 14.52 12.03 19.64
N SER A 44 14.08 13.29 19.56
CA SER A 44 13.40 13.83 18.38
C SER A 44 14.39 14.03 17.23
N TYR A 45 15.61 14.49 17.53
CA TYR A 45 16.72 14.52 16.57
C TYR A 45 17.00 13.11 15.99
N ALA A 46 17.04 12.06 16.82
CA ALA A 46 17.27 10.69 16.36
C ALA A 46 16.18 10.25 15.37
N ASN A 47 14.90 10.41 15.73
CA ASN A 47 13.77 10.12 14.83
C ASN A 47 13.80 10.97 13.53
N GLY A 48 14.25 12.21 13.62
CA GLY A 48 14.46 13.11 12.48
C GLY A 48 15.53 12.62 11.52
N TYR A 49 16.64 12.14 12.08
CA TYR A 49 17.74 11.54 11.33
C TYR A 49 17.26 10.25 10.65
N ASP A 50 16.71 9.32 11.42
CA ASP A 50 16.23 8.01 10.96
C ASP A 50 15.22 8.15 9.80
N GLY A 51 14.21 9.01 9.98
CA GLY A 51 13.14 9.23 9.03
C GLY A 51 13.59 9.89 7.73
N SER A 52 14.50 10.89 7.79
CA SER A 52 14.97 11.56 6.58
C SER A 52 16.14 10.88 5.88
N MET A 53 16.91 10.04 6.57
CA MET A 53 18.08 9.38 5.99
C MET A 53 17.70 8.48 4.80
N MET A 54 16.52 7.85 4.80
CA MET A 54 16.10 7.01 3.66
C MET A 54 15.87 7.82 2.37
N ASN A 55 15.40 9.06 2.46
CA ASN A 55 15.28 9.95 1.29
C ASN A 55 16.69 10.25 0.73
N GLY A 56 17.64 10.57 1.61
CA GLY A 56 19.05 10.73 1.24
C GLY A 56 19.65 9.48 0.57
N LEU A 57 19.57 8.31 1.22
CA LEU A 57 20.17 7.07 0.69
C LEU A 57 19.58 6.64 -0.67
N GLN A 58 18.29 6.89 -0.92
CA GLN A 58 17.66 6.65 -2.23
C GLN A 58 18.23 7.53 -3.36
N SER A 59 18.89 8.65 -3.05
CA SER A 59 19.56 9.51 -4.04
C SER A 59 21.02 9.12 -4.34
N VAL A 60 21.60 8.19 -3.57
CA VAL A 60 22.99 7.73 -3.74
C VAL A 60 23.01 6.53 -4.68
N ASP A 61 23.78 6.60 -5.76
CA ASP A 61 23.77 5.59 -6.81
C ASP A 61 24.48 4.30 -6.39
N GLU A 62 25.58 4.38 -5.62
CA GLU A 62 26.24 3.19 -5.07
C GLU A 62 25.33 2.40 -4.12
N TRP A 63 24.38 3.06 -3.45
CA TRP A 63 23.38 2.37 -2.62
C TRP A 63 22.37 1.60 -3.49
N LYS A 64 21.93 2.18 -4.61
CA LYS A 64 21.03 1.51 -5.57
C LYS A 64 21.73 0.29 -6.18
N GLU A 65 23.00 0.43 -6.58
CA GLU A 65 23.78 -0.63 -7.20
C GLU A 65 24.07 -1.77 -6.20
N TYR A 66 24.49 -1.45 -4.97
CA TYR A 66 24.75 -2.43 -3.90
C TYR A 66 23.53 -3.32 -3.59
N PHE A 67 22.32 -2.76 -3.63
CA PHE A 67 21.06 -3.50 -3.41
C PHE A 67 20.37 -3.96 -4.69
N GLY A 68 21.02 -3.88 -5.85
CA GLY A 68 20.53 -4.44 -7.12
C GLY A 68 19.33 -3.73 -7.73
N HIS A 69 19.26 -2.39 -7.63
CA HIS A 69 18.16 -1.53 -8.06
C HIS A 69 16.78 -1.97 -7.48
N PRO A 70 16.57 -1.79 -6.17
CA PRO A 70 15.36 -2.27 -5.50
C PRO A 70 14.09 -1.70 -6.13
N THR A 71 13.12 -2.58 -6.39
CA THR A 71 11.86 -2.24 -7.04
C THR A 71 11.00 -1.32 -6.18
N SER A 72 10.01 -0.62 -6.77
CA SER A 72 9.06 0.23 -6.03
C SER A 72 8.38 -0.46 -4.83
N ARG A 73 8.28 -1.80 -4.82
CA ARG A 73 7.75 -2.58 -3.68
C ARG A 73 8.77 -2.78 -2.57
N GLU A 74 10.02 -3.04 -2.91
CA GLU A 74 11.12 -3.22 -1.94
C GLU A 74 11.49 -1.89 -1.30
N LEU A 75 11.53 -0.81 -2.07
CA LEU A 75 11.64 0.57 -1.56
C LEU A 75 10.50 0.92 -0.60
N GLY A 76 9.25 0.53 -0.93
CA GLY A 76 8.11 0.67 -0.03
C GLY A 76 8.29 -0.10 1.27
N LEU A 77 8.78 -1.35 1.20
CA LEU A 77 9.07 -2.18 2.37
C LEU A 77 10.19 -1.60 3.25
N PHE A 78 11.28 -1.09 2.66
CA PHE A 78 12.39 -0.48 3.41
C PHE A 78 11.95 0.75 4.21
N ASN A 79 11.04 1.57 3.66
CA ASN A 79 10.45 2.69 4.38
C ASN A 79 9.45 2.19 5.44
N ALA A 80 8.59 1.24 5.09
CA ALA A 80 7.53 0.73 5.97
C ALA A 80 8.05 -0.06 7.18
N ILE A 81 9.17 -0.80 7.08
CA ILE A 81 9.63 -1.67 8.16
C ILE A 81 10.04 -0.90 9.44
N GLN A 82 10.56 0.31 9.30
CA GLN A 82 10.84 1.19 10.44
C GLN A 82 9.54 1.56 11.16
N SER A 83 8.50 1.92 10.41
CA SER A 83 7.15 2.19 10.93
C SER A 83 6.51 0.93 11.56
N ILE A 84 6.75 -0.26 11.01
CA ILE A 84 6.29 -1.53 11.60
C ILE A 84 7.03 -1.81 12.93
N GLY A 85 8.33 -1.56 13.00
CA GLY A 85 9.11 -1.62 14.25
C GLY A 85 8.60 -0.64 15.31
N ALA A 86 8.27 0.58 14.90
CA ALA A 86 7.63 1.57 15.77
C ALA A 86 6.28 1.07 16.31
N LEU A 87 5.42 0.51 15.44
CA LEU A 87 4.11 -0.02 15.82
C LEU A 87 4.23 -1.14 16.87
N ALA A 88 5.24 -2.01 16.73
CA ALA A 88 5.53 -3.10 17.66
C ALA A 88 6.05 -2.62 19.04
N ALA A 89 6.65 -1.42 19.12
CA ALA A 89 7.14 -0.84 20.36
C ALA A 89 6.07 -0.13 21.20
N ILE A 90 4.90 0.21 20.62
CA ILE A 90 3.84 0.93 21.34
C ILE A 90 3.26 0.14 22.53
N PRO A 91 2.99 -1.18 22.44
CA PRO A 91 2.51 -1.94 23.61
C PRO A 91 3.50 -2.04 24.78
N PRO A 92 4.81 -2.33 24.60
CA PRO A 92 5.76 -2.40 25.72
C PRO A 92 6.19 -1.03 26.27
N ALA A 93 6.14 0.05 25.50
CA ALA A 93 6.65 1.37 25.94
C ALA A 93 6.00 1.93 27.22
N PRO A 94 4.66 1.92 27.40
CA PRO A 94 4.01 2.32 28.65
C PRO A 94 4.42 1.42 29.82
N PHE A 95 4.42 0.09 29.64
CA PHE A 95 4.76 -0.86 30.70
C PHE A 95 6.18 -0.66 31.23
N LEU A 96 7.15 -0.45 30.33
CA LEU A 96 8.53 -0.14 30.69
C LEU A 96 8.62 1.20 31.44
N SER A 97 7.97 2.24 30.91
CA SER A 97 8.01 3.60 31.46
C SER A 97 7.35 3.72 32.83
N ASP A 98 6.22 3.04 33.06
CA ASP A 98 5.48 3.08 34.31
C ASP A 98 6.15 2.22 35.39
N ARG A 99 6.67 1.04 35.04
CA ARG A 99 7.29 0.13 36.03
C ARG A 99 8.72 0.52 36.41
N TYR A 100 9.53 0.98 35.46
CA TYR A 100 10.97 1.24 35.68
C TYR A 100 11.35 2.71 35.56
N GLY A 101 10.38 3.60 35.34
CA GLY A 101 10.59 5.04 35.22
C GLY A 101 10.91 5.48 33.78
N ARG A 102 10.69 6.76 33.51
CA ARG A 102 10.81 7.33 32.16
C ARG A 102 12.25 7.25 31.65
N ARG A 103 13.23 7.44 32.54
CA ARG A 103 14.67 7.35 32.26
C ARG A 103 15.09 5.97 31.74
N ALA A 104 14.53 4.89 32.30
CA ALA A 104 14.77 3.52 31.84
C ALA A 104 14.20 3.27 30.43
N GLY A 105 13.06 3.88 30.09
CA GLY A 105 12.49 3.85 28.74
C GLY A 105 13.42 4.47 27.69
N ILE A 106 14.02 5.63 27.99
CA ILE A 106 15.01 6.28 27.12
C ILE A 106 16.27 5.43 26.99
N LEU A 107 16.80 4.89 28.10
CA LEU A 107 17.99 4.04 28.10
C LEU A 107 17.79 2.78 27.23
N ALA A 108 16.70 2.05 27.42
CA ALA A 108 16.40 0.84 26.66
C ALA A 108 16.20 1.14 25.15
N GLY A 109 15.51 2.24 24.83
CA GLY A 109 15.35 2.69 23.45
C GLY A 109 16.70 2.99 22.78
N ALA A 110 17.55 3.77 23.44
CA ALA A 110 18.88 4.13 22.93
C ALA A 110 19.81 2.92 22.74
N ILE A 111 19.77 1.91 23.62
CA ILE A 111 20.54 0.65 23.44
C ILE A 111 20.09 -0.07 22.16
N ILE A 112 18.78 -0.21 21.96
CA ILE A 112 18.23 -0.95 20.81
C ILE A 112 18.46 -0.19 19.49
N THR A 113 18.28 1.12 19.46
CA THR A 113 18.58 1.95 18.28
C THR A 113 20.07 1.92 17.95
N LEU A 114 20.97 1.97 18.94
CA LEU A 114 22.41 1.85 18.70
C LEU A 114 22.79 0.49 18.10
N ALA A 115 22.25 -0.61 18.64
CA ALA A 115 22.46 -1.95 18.07
C ALA A 115 21.92 -2.06 16.64
N GLY A 116 20.76 -1.46 16.36
CA GLY A 116 20.21 -1.36 15.00
C GLY A 116 21.11 -0.57 14.05
N ALA A 117 21.62 0.60 14.45
CA ALA A 117 22.51 1.43 13.63
C ALA A 117 23.85 0.74 13.30
N ILE A 118 24.45 0.05 14.29
CA ILE A 118 25.65 -0.77 14.09
C ILE A 118 25.36 -1.90 13.09
N THR A 119 24.23 -2.60 13.26
CA THR A 119 23.80 -3.69 12.36
C THR A 119 23.55 -3.19 10.94
N GLN A 120 22.97 -2.00 10.77
CA GLN A 120 22.73 -1.37 9.47
C GLN A 120 24.04 -1.01 8.76
N THR A 121 25.01 -0.45 9.49
CA THR A 121 26.33 -0.05 8.95
C THR A 121 27.19 -1.25 8.52
N LEU A 122 27.06 -2.37 9.23
CA LEU A 122 27.78 -3.62 8.95
C LEU A 122 27.01 -4.60 8.04
N THR A 123 25.84 -4.20 7.53
CA THR A 123 24.99 -5.07 6.71
C THR A 123 25.63 -5.40 5.36
N THR A 124 25.55 -6.68 5.00
CA THR A 124 25.94 -7.23 3.69
C THR A 124 24.76 -7.77 2.87
N ASN A 125 23.61 -8.03 3.52
CA ASN A 125 22.44 -8.68 2.92
C ASN A 125 21.17 -7.85 3.14
N LEU A 126 20.31 -7.80 2.12
CA LEU A 126 19.03 -7.07 2.15
C LEU A 126 18.16 -7.42 3.37
N SER A 127 18.09 -8.70 3.77
CA SER A 127 17.34 -9.14 4.95
C SER A 127 17.89 -8.55 6.26
N THR A 128 19.21 -8.40 6.38
CA THR A 128 19.85 -7.81 7.58
C THR A 128 19.56 -6.32 7.67
N PHE A 129 19.48 -5.61 6.54
CA PHE A 129 19.06 -4.20 6.48
C PHE A 129 17.64 -4.01 7.02
N VAL A 130 16.71 -4.89 6.62
CA VAL A 130 15.30 -4.88 7.06
C VAL A 130 15.21 -5.12 8.58
N VAL A 131 15.97 -6.07 9.13
CA VAL A 131 16.03 -6.33 10.58
C VAL A 131 16.61 -5.14 11.35
N ALA A 132 17.70 -4.55 10.85
CA ALA A 132 18.32 -3.37 11.46
C ALA A 132 17.34 -2.19 11.54
N ARG A 133 16.59 -1.91 10.46
CA ARG A 133 15.56 -0.88 10.41
C ARG A 133 14.37 -1.15 11.33
N PHE A 134 13.97 -2.41 11.49
CA PHE A 134 12.97 -2.79 12.50
C PHE A 134 13.45 -2.45 13.93
N MET A 135 14.70 -2.80 14.26
CA MET A 135 15.31 -2.49 15.57
C MET A 135 15.38 -0.97 15.82
N ILE A 136 15.82 -0.19 14.84
CA ILE A 136 15.84 1.28 14.90
C ILE A 136 14.44 1.83 15.20
N GLY A 137 13.43 1.44 14.42
CA GLY A 137 12.05 1.90 14.62
C GLY A 137 11.48 1.53 15.99
N PHE A 138 11.80 0.33 16.48
CA PHE A 138 11.40 -0.16 17.80
C PHE A 138 12.06 0.65 18.93
N GLY A 139 13.39 0.76 18.91
CA GLY A 139 14.17 1.47 19.94
C GLY A 139 13.83 2.96 20.00
N THR A 140 13.77 3.63 18.85
CA THR A 140 13.46 5.06 18.77
C THR A 140 12.06 5.34 19.32
N THR A 141 11.08 4.46 19.09
CA THR A 141 9.71 4.63 19.61
C THR A 141 9.60 4.43 21.12
N LEU A 142 10.33 3.48 21.72
CA LEU A 142 10.40 3.34 23.18
C LEU A 142 10.86 4.64 23.84
N ALA A 143 11.94 5.24 23.33
CA ALA A 143 12.45 6.51 23.84
C ALA A 143 11.48 7.67 23.53
N MET A 144 10.87 7.72 22.34
CA MET A 144 9.95 8.79 21.96
C MET A 144 8.68 8.87 22.82
N MET A 145 8.23 7.77 23.41
CA MET A 145 7.10 7.78 24.34
C MET A 145 7.50 8.27 25.75
N ALA A 146 8.74 8.01 26.18
CA ALA A 146 9.23 8.39 27.50
C ALA A 146 9.73 9.84 27.56
N SER A 147 10.41 10.34 26.52
CA SER A 147 11.04 11.66 26.49
C SER A 147 10.10 12.86 26.65
N PRO A 148 8.96 13.00 25.93
CA PRO A 148 8.07 14.14 26.10
C PRO A 148 7.34 14.09 27.47
N LEU A 149 7.09 12.90 28.01
CA LEU A 149 6.57 12.77 29.38
C LEU A 149 7.60 13.27 30.40
N LEU A 150 8.85 12.83 30.30
CA LEU A 150 9.95 13.25 31.18
C LEU A 150 10.18 14.77 31.11
N ILE A 151 10.21 15.36 29.92
CA ILE A 151 10.28 16.83 29.73
C ILE A 151 9.10 17.50 30.43
N SER A 152 7.87 17.01 30.22
CA SER A 152 6.69 17.59 30.83
C SER A 152 6.60 17.39 32.35
N GLU A 153 7.34 16.46 32.93
CA GLU A 153 7.35 16.12 34.37
C GLU A 153 8.53 16.76 35.13
N LEU A 154 9.56 17.24 34.43
CA LEU A 154 10.74 17.93 34.99
C LEU A 154 10.86 19.41 34.60
N ALA A 155 10.13 19.89 33.60
CA ALA A 155 10.20 21.29 33.19
C ALA A 155 9.48 22.20 34.19
N TYR A 156 10.16 23.27 34.59
CA TYR A 156 9.60 24.36 35.39
C TYR A 156 8.28 24.89 34.76
N PRO A 157 7.22 25.20 35.54
CA PRO A 157 5.87 25.40 35.01
C PRO A 157 5.74 26.34 33.80
N THR A 158 6.42 27.48 33.81
CA THR A 158 6.38 28.48 32.71
C THR A 158 7.14 28.07 31.45
N HIS A 159 8.09 27.13 31.55
CA HIS A 159 8.87 26.62 30.41
C HIS A 159 8.28 25.35 29.80
N ARG A 160 7.34 24.70 30.50
CA ARG A 160 6.80 23.38 30.15
C ARG A 160 6.22 23.31 28.74
N ALA A 161 5.37 24.26 28.36
CA ALA A 161 4.74 24.27 27.04
C ALA A 161 5.74 24.57 25.89
N PRO A 162 6.59 25.62 25.97
CA PRO A 162 7.63 25.86 24.96
C PRO A 162 8.60 24.68 24.79
N LEU A 163 9.07 24.04 25.89
CA LEU A 163 9.98 22.90 25.81
C LEU A 163 9.31 21.65 25.22
N THR A 164 8.03 21.40 25.54
CA THR A 164 7.26 20.27 24.99
C THR A 164 6.94 20.49 23.50
N ALA A 165 6.70 21.73 23.07
CA ALA A 165 6.55 22.07 21.66
C ALA A 165 7.89 21.95 20.89
N LEU A 166 8.99 22.43 21.49
CA LEU A 166 10.33 22.37 20.90
C LEU A 166 10.82 20.94 20.68
N TYR A 167 10.39 19.98 21.51
CA TYR A 167 10.65 18.55 21.32
C TYR A 167 10.36 18.11 19.89
N ASN A 168 9.13 18.27 19.39
CA ASN A 168 8.82 17.78 18.05
C ASN A 168 9.44 18.65 16.93
N SER A 169 9.66 19.96 17.19
CA SER A 169 10.38 20.84 16.25
C SER A 169 11.83 20.44 16.01
N LEU A 170 12.50 19.83 16.99
CA LEU A 170 13.88 19.32 16.85
C LEU A 170 13.99 18.06 15.96
N TRP A 171 12.88 17.50 15.48
CA TRP A 171 12.91 16.50 14.41
C TRP A 171 13.64 17.04 13.17
N PHE A 172 13.43 18.32 12.83
CA PHE A 172 14.11 18.93 11.68
C PHE A 172 15.62 19.08 11.87
N SER A 173 16.16 19.16 13.09
CA SER A 173 17.62 19.21 13.27
C SER A 173 18.27 17.85 12.97
N GLY A 174 17.57 16.74 13.22
CA GLY A 174 17.97 15.41 12.74
C GLY A 174 17.95 15.31 11.22
N GLN A 175 16.88 15.79 10.59
CA GLN A 175 16.75 15.83 9.13
C GLN A 175 17.88 16.66 8.47
N ILE A 176 18.27 17.80 9.05
CA ILE A 176 19.41 18.60 8.58
C ILE A 176 20.68 17.75 8.55
N VAL A 177 21.06 17.11 9.67
CA VAL A 177 22.32 16.36 9.69
C VAL A 177 22.26 15.14 8.77
N ALA A 178 21.12 14.46 8.62
CA ALA A 178 20.96 13.37 7.66
C ALA A 178 21.10 13.83 6.20
N GLY A 179 20.46 14.95 5.84
CA GLY A 179 20.55 15.54 4.50
C GLY A 179 21.97 15.99 4.16
N TRP A 180 22.61 16.73 5.06
CA TRP A 180 23.97 17.25 4.84
C TRP A 180 25.05 16.17 4.95
N SER A 181 24.89 15.14 5.78
CA SER A 181 25.82 14.00 5.77
C SER A 181 25.75 13.27 4.43
N THR A 182 24.55 13.05 3.89
CA THR A 182 24.39 12.44 2.55
C THR A 182 24.96 13.34 1.44
N PHE A 183 24.75 14.67 1.52
CA PHE A 183 25.38 15.64 0.60
C PHE A 183 26.92 15.67 0.72
N GLY A 184 27.48 15.28 1.87
CA GLY A 184 28.91 15.09 2.03
C GLY A 184 29.41 13.80 1.36
N THR A 185 28.67 12.70 1.53
CA THR A 185 29.16 11.35 1.24
C THR A 185 28.79 10.82 -0.15
N PHE A 186 27.85 11.41 -0.89
CA PHE A 186 27.50 10.99 -2.26
C PHE A 186 28.66 11.09 -3.27
N ARG A 187 29.75 11.79 -2.93
CA ARG A 187 30.95 11.92 -3.78
C ARG A 187 31.98 10.80 -3.57
N ILE A 188 31.71 9.85 -2.66
CA ILE A 188 32.62 8.76 -2.31
C ILE A 188 32.28 7.56 -3.19
N PRO A 189 33.15 7.13 -4.13
CA PRO A 189 32.83 6.09 -5.11
C PRO A 189 32.98 4.65 -4.53
N ASN A 190 32.49 4.43 -3.31
CA ASN A 190 32.58 3.18 -2.56
C ASN A 190 31.37 3.07 -1.61
N ASP A 191 31.04 1.87 -1.12
CA ASP A 191 30.00 1.59 -0.10
C ASP A 191 29.94 2.56 1.11
N TRP A 192 31.07 3.17 1.45
CA TRP A 192 31.14 4.17 2.51
C TRP A 192 30.26 5.40 2.27
N SER A 193 29.82 5.66 1.03
CA SER A 193 28.85 6.71 0.69
C SER A 193 27.55 6.60 1.49
N TRP A 194 27.05 5.39 1.72
CA TRP A 194 25.82 5.12 2.48
C TRP A 194 26.08 4.57 3.90
N ARG A 195 27.23 3.93 4.13
CA ARG A 195 27.62 3.46 5.48
C ARG A 195 27.99 4.59 6.43
N ILE A 196 28.58 5.70 5.96
CA ILE A 196 28.91 6.84 6.83
C ILE A 196 27.64 7.50 7.43
N PRO A 197 26.59 7.85 6.66
CA PRO A 197 25.32 8.30 7.24
C PRO A 197 24.69 7.27 8.19
N SER A 198 24.72 5.99 7.82
CA SER A 198 24.23 4.90 8.68
C SER A 198 24.98 4.80 10.02
N ALA A 199 26.28 5.10 10.05
CA ALA A 199 27.07 5.12 11.28
C ALA A 199 26.78 6.37 12.12
N LEU A 200 26.63 7.53 11.46
CA LEU A 200 26.36 8.82 12.11
C LEU A 200 25.01 8.81 12.85
N GLN A 201 24.04 8.05 12.35
CA GLN A 201 22.77 7.74 13.01
C GLN A 201 22.95 7.31 14.48
N GLY A 202 23.95 6.45 14.76
CA GLY A 202 24.21 5.92 16.10
C GLY A 202 24.69 6.97 17.11
N VAL A 203 25.22 8.12 16.66
CA VAL A 203 25.78 9.16 17.54
C VAL A 203 24.73 9.74 18.48
N ALA A 204 23.48 9.91 18.02
CA ALA A 204 22.39 10.37 18.88
C ALA A 204 22.15 9.41 20.07
N SER A 205 22.15 8.10 19.78
CA SER A 205 21.98 7.07 20.81
C SER A 205 23.18 7.03 21.77
N VAL A 206 24.41 7.13 21.26
CA VAL A 206 25.62 7.20 22.12
C VAL A 206 25.58 8.40 23.07
N LEU A 207 25.21 9.59 22.57
CA LEU A 207 25.05 10.78 23.42
C LEU A 207 23.98 10.56 24.49
N GLN A 208 22.84 9.93 24.14
CA GLN A 208 21.82 9.58 25.12
C GLN A 208 22.33 8.60 26.18
N LEU A 209 23.03 7.52 25.80
CA LEU A 209 23.56 6.54 26.75
C LEU A 209 24.59 7.12 27.73
N VAL A 210 25.40 8.09 27.29
CA VAL A 210 26.36 8.78 28.15
C VAL A 210 25.66 9.79 29.07
N PHE A 211 24.77 10.63 28.53
CA PHE A 211 24.24 11.77 29.28
C PHE A 211 22.98 11.47 30.11
N VAL A 212 22.23 10.40 29.83
CA VAL A 212 20.98 10.03 30.54
C VAL A 212 21.18 9.85 32.05
N TRP A 213 22.38 9.46 32.50
CA TRP A 213 22.72 9.27 33.91
C TRP A 213 22.73 10.57 34.73
N PHE A 214 22.90 11.74 34.08
CA PHE A 214 22.85 13.04 34.74
C PHE A 214 21.43 13.58 34.94
N ILE A 215 20.43 12.96 34.30
CA ILE A 215 19.03 13.37 34.42
C ILE A 215 18.42 12.75 35.68
N PRO A 216 17.73 13.53 36.55
CA PRO A 216 16.93 12.97 37.63
C PRO A 216 15.75 12.14 37.10
N ASP A 217 15.27 11.18 37.89
CA ASP A 217 13.98 10.55 37.60
C ASP A 217 12.82 11.54 37.81
N SER A 218 11.71 11.28 37.13
CA SER A 218 10.49 12.10 37.22
C SER A 218 9.97 12.16 38.67
N PRO A 219 9.75 13.36 39.25
CA PRO A 219 9.13 13.51 40.57
C PRO A 219 7.78 12.80 40.67
N ARG A 220 6.97 12.88 39.60
CA ARG A 220 5.67 12.19 39.53
C ARG A 220 5.83 10.66 39.61
N TRP A 221 6.81 10.11 38.89
CA TRP A 221 7.07 8.68 38.95
C TRP A 221 7.56 8.25 40.34
N LEU A 222 8.44 9.02 40.96
CA LEU A 222 8.93 8.75 42.33
C LEU A 222 7.77 8.71 43.34
N VAL A 223 6.84 9.68 43.34
CA VAL A 223 5.63 9.65 44.18
C VAL A 223 4.75 8.43 43.85
N SER A 224 4.58 8.08 42.57
CA SER A 224 3.75 6.92 42.17
C SER A 224 4.29 5.56 42.64
N VAL A 225 5.60 5.47 42.91
CA VAL A 225 6.27 4.28 43.48
C VAL A 225 6.44 4.38 45.00
N GLY A 226 5.93 5.45 45.63
CA GLY A 226 6.00 5.68 47.08
C GLY A 226 7.32 6.28 47.58
N ARG A 227 8.18 6.80 46.69
CA ARG A 227 9.45 7.46 47.02
C ARG A 227 9.24 8.96 47.23
N ASP A 228 8.31 9.28 48.12
CA ASP A 228 7.81 10.63 48.43
C ASP A 228 8.94 11.64 48.76
N GLN A 229 9.93 11.22 49.55
CA GLN A 229 11.04 12.11 49.96
C GLN A 229 11.95 12.48 48.79
N GLU A 230 12.32 11.52 47.95
CA GLU A 230 13.19 11.77 46.79
C GLU A 230 12.53 12.70 45.77
N ALA A 231 11.20 12.58 45.60
CA ALA A 231 10.45 13.50 44.74
C ALA A 231 10.54 14.96 45.24
N ARG A 232 10.47 15.17 46.56
CA ARG A 232 10.66 16.49 47.19
C ARG A 232 12.09 16.99 47.01
N ASP A 233 13.09 16.13 47.19
CA ASP A 233 14.50 16.50 47.04
C ASP A 233 14.83 16.93 45.60
N VAL A 234 14.24 16.26 44.60
CA VAL A 234 14.34 16.62 43.17
C VAL A 234 13.69 17.99 42.92
N LEU A 235 12.44 18.21 43.35
CA LEU A 235 11.75 19.51 43.18
C LEU A 235 12.49 20.64 43.92
N LYS A 236 12.91 20.43 45.17
CA LYS A 236 13.69 21.38 45.97
C LYS A 236 14.97 21.80 45.25
N LYS A 237 15.72 20.84 44.70
CA LYS A 237 17.00 21.09 44.02
C LYS A 237 16.84 21.85 42.71
N TRP A 238 15.81 21.52 41.92
CA TRP A 238 15.69 21.99 40.53
C TRP A 238 14.69 23.13 40.32
N HIS A 239 13.64 23.25 41.14
CA HIS A 239 12.63 24.32 41.04
C HIS A 239 12.81 25.40 42.12
N ALA A 240 13.38 25.07 43.29
CA ALA A 240 13.56 26.01 44.41
C ALA A 240 15.04 26.29 44.76
N GLY A 241 15.98 25.91 43.89
CA GLY A 241 17.41 26.21 44.05
C GLY A 241 18.10 25.63 45.29
N GLY A 242 17.44 24.75 46.06
CA GLY A 242 17.93 24.18 47.31
C GLY A 242 17.28 24.70 48.60
N GLU A 243 16.32 25.64 48.53
CA GLU A 243 15.63 26.18 49.72
C GLU A 243 14.49 25.25 50.20
N ASP A 244 14.49 24.88 51.49
CA ASP A 244 13.50 23.95 52.08
C ASP A 244 12.06 24.47 52.16
N ASN A 245 11.87 25.80 52.19
CA ASN A 245 10.60 26.41 52.54
C ASN A 245 10.04 27.35 51.46
N ASN A 246 10.19 26.97 50.19
CA ASN A 246 9.50 27.65 49.09
C ASN A 246 8.10 27.04 48.88
N GLY A 247 7.08 27.90 48.90
CA GLY A 247 5.68 27.51 48.72
C GLY A 247 5.42 26.74 47.42
N LEU A 248 6.24 26.98 46.38
CA LEU A 248 6.15 26.31 45.08
C LEU A 248 6.33 24.79 45.22
N VAL A 249 7.32 24.33 46.00
CA VAL A 249 7.63 22.90 46.16
C VAL A 249 6.51 22.20 46.93
N GLN A 250 5.94 22.86 47.94
CA GLN A 250 4.80 22.30 48.68
C GLN A 250 3.54 22.26 47.79
N PHE A 251 3.29 23.29 47.00
CA PHE A 251 2.18 23.35 46.06
C PHE A 251 2.29 22.25 44.98
N GLU A 252 3.39 22.20 44.23
CA GLU A 252 3.62 21.20 43.18
C GLU A 252 3.58 19.76 43.73
N TYR A 253 4.15 19.54 44.92
CA TYR A 253 4.10 18.22 45.56
C TYR A 253 2.67 17.78 45.91
N GLN A 254 1.86 18.69 46.47
CA GLN A 254 0.47 18.39 46.80
C GLN A 254 -0.39 18.25 45.53
N GLU A 255 -0.15 19.05 44.48
CA GLU A 255 -0.79 18.89 43.17
C GLU A 255 -0.52 17.47 42.60
N ILE A 256 0.75 17.03 42.59
CA ILE A 256 1.14 15.69 42.16
C ILE A 256 0.46 14.60 43.01
N LYS A 257 0.45 14.75 44.34
CA LYS A 257 -0.15 13.76 45.26
C LYS A 257 -1.67 13.68 45.11
N ASN A 258 -2.35 14.81 44.96
CA ASN A 258 -3.79 14.88 44.71
C ASN A 258 -4.15 14.27 43.36
N ALA A 259 -3.39 14.57 42.31
CA ALA A 259 -3.57 13.99 40.99
C ALA A 259 -3.40 12.46 40.99
N LEU A 260 -2.40 11.93 41.70
CA LEU A 260 -2.18 10.48 41.85
C LEU A 260 -3.24 9.79 42.72
N ALA A 261 -3.75 10.47 43.76
CA ALA A 261 -4.85 9.97 44.57
C ALA A 261 -6.18 9.89 43.77
N ALA A 262 -6.43 10.87 42.90
CA ALA A 262 -7.57 10.85 41.96
C ALA A 262 -7.43 9.74 40.89
N GLU A 263 -6.19 9.47 40.43
CA GLU A 263 -5.85 8.42 39.47
C GLU A 263 -6.06 7.01 40.07
N SER A 264 -5.57 6.77 41.30
CA SER A 264 -5.77 5.50 42.02
C SER A 264 -7.24 5.15 42.23
N LYS A 265 -8.09 6.14 42.58
CA LYS A 265 -9.52 5.93 42.82
C LYS A 265 -10.35 5.56 41.59
N ARG A 266 -9.94 5.96 40.38
CA ARG A 266 -10.73 5.74 39.15
C ARG A 266 -10.33 4.48 38.38
N GLY A 267 -9.13 3.96 38.64
CA GLY A 267 -8.52 2.92 37.82
C GLY A 267 -8.16 3.46 36.42
N SER A 268 -7.34 2.72 35.67
CA SER A 268 -7.07 3.07 34.29
C SER A 268 -7.10 1.83 33.39
N ALA A 269 -8.28 1.51 32.86
CA ALA A 269 -8.43 0.60 31.74
C ALA A 269 -8.25 1.35 30.42
N TRP A 270 -7.88 0.65 29.34
CA TRP A 270 -7.80 1.27 28.00
C TRP A 270 -9.16 1.79 27.51
N ILE A 271 -10.27 1.21 28.00
CA ILE A 271 -11.63 1.63 27.65
C ILE A 271 -12.02 2.99 28.25
N ASP A 272 -11.32 3.47 29.29
CA ASP A 272 -11.62 4.77 29.93
C ASP A 272 -11.30 5.97 29.02
N LEU A 273 -10.43 5.78 28.00
CA LEU A 273 -10.24 6.71 26.88
C LEU A 273 -11.54 7.00 26.11
N PHE A 274 -12.48 6.06 26.09
CA PHE A 274 -13.73 6.14 25.34
C PHE A 274 -14.97 6.08 26.25
N ARG A 275 -14.82 6.11 27.57
CA ARG A 275 -15.91 5.89 28.53
C ARG A 275 -16.77 7.13 28.77
N THR A 276 -16.16 8.28 29.06
CA THR A 276 -16.88 9.55 29.32
C THR A 276 -17.10 10.36 28.02
N PRO A 277 -18.15 11.21 27.96
CA PRO A 277 -18.37 12.08 26.79
C PRO A 277 -17.23 13.07 26.54
N GLY A 278 -16.62 13.65 27.59
CA GLY A 278 -15.46 14.53 27.43
C GLY A 278 -14.22 13.81 26.94
N ASN A 279 -13.94 12.58 27.41
CA ASN A 279 -12.85 11.76 26.87
C ASN A 279 -13.08 11.40 25.40
N ARG A 280 -14.32 11.09 24.99
CA ARG A 280 -14.66 10.91 23.55
C ARG A 280 -14.40 12.17 22.73
N ARG A 281 -14.65 13.37 23.28
CA ARG A 281 -14.38 14.66 22.61
C ARG A 281 -12.87 14.90 22.48
N ARG A 282 -12.08 14.66 23.54
CA ARG A 282 -10.60 14.71 23.52
C ARG A 282 -10.03 13.73 22.49
N MET A 283 -10.38 12.44 22.59
CA MET A 283 -9.88 11.39 21.70
C MET A 283 -10.24 11.62 20.24
N ARG A 284 -11.42 12.18 19.92
CA ARG A 284 -11.76 12.57 18.55
C ARG A 284 -10.75 13.54 17.95
N ILE A 285 -10.34 14.55 18.72
CA ILE A 285 -9.39 15.55 18.23
C ILE A 285 -8.00 14.92 18.09
N ILE A 286 -7.55 14.13 19.07
CA ILE A 286 -6.24 13.44 19.05
C ILE A 286 -6.10 12.50 17.84
N LEU A 287 -7.12 11.67 17.58
CA LEU A 287 -7.14 10.75 16.45
C LEU A 287 -7.14 11.52 15.11
N ALA A 288 -7.87 12.63 15.02
CA ALA A 288 -7.91 13.46 13.82
C ALA A 288 -6.56 14.15 13.55
N ILE A 289 -5.97 14.86 14.53
CA ILE A 289 -4.67 15.53 14.34
C ILE A 289 -3.53 14.53 14.09
N ALA A 290 -3.61 13.31 14.65
CA ALA A 290 -2.67 12.23 14.36
C ALA A 290 -2.73 11.83 12.88
N LEU A 291 -3.92 11.58 12.33
CA LEU A 291 -4.09 11.27 10.90
C LEU A 291 -3.69 12.45 10.01
N PHE A 292 -4.15 13.66 10.33
CA PHE A 292 -3.87 14.87 9.54
C PHE A 292 -2.37 15.19 9.50
N SER A 293 -1.62 14.93 10.58
CA SER A 293 -0.16 15.11 10.57
C SER A 293 0.55 14.28 9.48
N GLN A 294 -0.04 13.15 9.06
CA GLN A 294 0.53 12.29 8.03
C GLN A 294 -0.16 12.45 6.66
N TRP A 295 -1.47 12.70 6.64
CA TRP A 295 -2.29 12.77 5.42
C TRP A 295 -2.43 14.18 4.82
N SER A 296 -1.97 15.22 5.50
CA SER A 296 -1.83 16.60 4.98
C SER A 296 -0.80 16.76 3.83
N GLY A 297 -0.17 15.68 3.38
CA GLY A 297 0.82 15.68 2.28
C GLY A 297 2.29 15.60 2.71
N ASN A 298 2.59 15.69 4.01
CA ASN A 298 3.97 15.66 4.50
C ASN A 298 4.70 14.37 4.08
N GLY A 299 4.03 13.23 4.22
CA GLY A 299 4.59 11.93 3.81
C GLY A 299 4.89 11.79 2.31
N LEU A 300 4.34 12.68 1.47
CA LEU A 300 4.67 12.72 0.04
C LEU A 300 5.98 13.48 -0.18
N ILE A 301 6.09 14.68 0.39
CA ILE A 301 7.23 15.58 0.18
C ILE A 301 8.45 15.11 0.99
N SER A 302 8.28 14.64 2.23
CA SER A 302 9.40 14.25 3.11
C SER A 302 10.09 12.94 2.67
N TYR A 303 9.36 11.97 2.08
CA TYR A 303 9.92 10.67 1.68
C TYR A 303 10.16 10.52 0.17
N TYR A 304 9.44 11.28 -0.68
CA TYR A 304 9.49 11.15 -2.14
C TYR A 304 9.87 12.46 -2.85
N LEU A 305 10.58 13.37 -2.18
CA LEU A 305 11.07 14.62 -2.77
C LEU A 305 11.83 14.38 -4.09
N GLU A 306 12.71 13.37 -4.12
CA GLU A 306 13.43 12.96 -5.34
C GLU A 306 12.46 12.75 -6.50
N ARG A 307 11.43 11.90 -6.35
CA ARG A 307 10.44 11.61 -7.40
C ARG A 307 9.63 12.84 -7.84
N VAL A 308 9.42 13.81 -6.94
CA VAL A 308 8.78 15.09 -7.28
C VAL A 308 9.72 15.97 -8.11
N LEU A 309 11.02 15.94 -7.82
CA LEU A 309 12.06 16.70 -8.53
C LEU A 309 12.46 16.07 -9.87
N SER A 310 12.61 14.75 -9.96
CA SER A 310 12.81 14.04 -11.23
C SER A 310 11.57 14.13 -12.13
N GLY A 311 10.36 14.20 -11.55
CA GLY A 311 9.14 14.56 -12.27
C GLY A 311 9.15 15.94 -12.95
N ILE A 312 10.05 16.85 -12.55
CA ILE A 312 10.32 18.14 -13.23
C ILE A 312 11.70 18.18 -13.93
N HIS A 313 12.25 17.00 -14.26
CA HIS A 313 13.56 16.80 -14.92
C HIS A 313 14.76 17.41 -14.18
N ILE A 314 14.67 17.52 -12.85
CA ILE A 314 15.84 17.81 -12.00
C ILE A 314 16.38 16.46 -11.50
N GLU A 315 17.21 15.85 -12.34
CA GLU A 315 17.77 14.50 -12.16
C GLU A 315 19.16 14.50 -11.50
N SER A 316 19.78 15.68 -11.36
CA SER A 316 21.08 15.87 -10.71
C SER A 316 21.00 15.57 -9.21
N SER A 317 21.63 14.49 -8.77
CA SER A 317 21.70 14.07 -7.35
C SER A 317 22.23 15.19 -6.45
N ARG A 318 23.15 16.03 -6.96
CA ARG A 318 23.66 17.24 -6.27
C ARG A 318 22.55 18.23 -5.95
N ASP A 319 21.67 18.51 -6.92
CA ASP A 319 20.67 19.57 -6.78
C ASP A 319 19.47 19.08 -5.97
N GLN A 320 19.09 17.81 -6.13
CA GLN A 320 18.07 17.16 -5.29
C GLN A 320 18.46 17.13 -3.81
N THR A 321 19.69 16.69 -3.49
CA THR A 321 20.18 16.63 -2.10
C THR A 321 20.38 18.02 -1.50
N LEU A 322 20.80 19.01 -2.29
CA LEU A 322 20.91 20.40 -1.86
C LEU A 322 19.53 21.02 -1.56
N ILE A 323 18.52 20.80 -2.41
CA ILE A 323 17.14 21.25 -2.16
C ILE A 323 16.61 20.62 -0.85
N ASN A 324 16.84 19.32 -0.64
CA ASN A 324 16.44 18.63 0.59
C ASN A 324 17.10 19.26 1.84
N GLY A 325 18.41 19.50 1.81
CA GLY A 325 19.15 20.15 2.89
C GLY A 325 18.67 21.59 3.18
N CYS A 326 18.32 22.35 2.15
CA CYS A 326 17.75 23.70 2.30
C CYS A 326 16.33 23.68 2.90
N ILE A 327 15.46 22.76 2.46
CA ILE A 327 14.11 22.57 3.04
C ILE A 327 14.21 22.20 4.52
N ALA A 328 15.17 21.35 4.90
CA ALA A 328 15.40 20.97 6.30
C ALA A 328 15.72 22.17 7.21
N ILE A 329 16.63 23.05 6.77
CA ILE A 329 17.00 24.29 7.49
C ILE A 329 15.79 25.23 7.59
N TRP A 330 15.10 25.45 6.47
CA TRP A 330 13.91 26.27 6.39
C TRP A 330 12.81 25.82 7.37
N ASN A 331 12.58 24.51 7.45
CA ASN A 331 11.60 23.93 8.35
C ASN A 331 11.98 24.08 9.82
N LEU A 332 13.25 23.91 10.18
CA LEU A 332 13.70 24.11 11.56
C LEU A 332 13.49 25.56 12.02
N LEU A 333 13.76 26.54 11.16
CA LEU A 333 13.55 27.96 11.47
C LEU A 333 12.06 28.25 11.79
N TRP A 334 11.15 27.78 10.95
CA TRP A 334 9.71 27.96 11.16
C TRP A 334 9.16 27.16 12.35
N ALA A 335 9.58 25.90 12.53
CA ALA A 335 9.12 25.04 13.62
C ALA A 335 9.64 25.49 15.00
N ALA A 336 10.90 25.95 15.08
CA ALA A 336 11.46 26.50 16.31
C ALA A 336 10.84 27.87 16.63
N GLY A 337 10.67 28.74 15.62
CA GLY A 337 9.97 30.02 15.78
C GLY A 337 8.54 29.82 16.31
N ALA A 338 7.76 28.94 15.68
CA ALA A 338 6.40 28.65 16.11
C ALA A 338 6.34 28.06 17.53
N ALA A 339 7.23 27.10 17.88
CA ALA A 339 7.31 26.55 19.24
C ALA A 339 7.56 27.63 20.31
N MET A 340 8.42 28.61 20.04
CA MET A 340 8.70 29.72 20.96
C MET A 340 7.56 30.74 21.07
N PHE A 341 6.65 30.81 20.08
CA PHE A 341 5.51 31.74 20.06
C PHE A 341 4.14 31.07 20.35
N VAL A 342 4.10 29.77 20.67
CA VAL A 342 2.87 28.99 20.96
C VAL A 342 1.98 29.67 22.02
N ASP A 343 2.56 30.18 23.11
CA ASP A 343 1.79 30.83 24.19
C ASP A 343 1.33 32.26 23.86
N ARG A 344 1.97 32.93 22.87
CA ARG A 344 1.57 34.26 22.42
C ARG A 344 0.53 34.25 21.29
N LEU A 345 0.53 33.23 20.45
CA LEU A 345 -0.37 33.14 19.29
C LEU A 345 -1.66 32.34 19.58
N GLY A 346 -1.59 31.33 20.44
CA GLY A 346 -2.71 30.43 20.71
C GLY A 346 -2.76 29.25 19.73
N ARG A 347 -3.22 28.09 20.23
CA ARG A 347 -3.12 26.79 19.55
C ARG A 347 -4.08 26.71 18.37
N ARG A 348 -5.31 27.23 18.51
CA ARG A 348 -6.34 27.19 17.44
C ARG A 348 -5.93 28.07 16.26
N LYS A 349 -5.35 29.25 16.54
CA LYS A 349 -4.87 30.16 15.47
C LYS A 349 -3.74 29.53 14.67
N LEU A 350 -2.75 28.92 15.34
CA LEU A 350 -1.62 28.24 14.69
C LEU A 350 -2.06 27.05 13.82
N PHE A 351 -3.00 26.22 14.28
CA PHE A 351 -3.56 25.17 13.44
C PHE A 351 -4.30 25.74 12.21
N LEU A 352 -5.09 26.82 12.36
CA LEU A 352 -5.81 27.42 11.23
C LEU A 352 -4.88 28.07 10.21
N THR A 353 -3.88 28.85 10.64
CA THR A 353 -2.90 29.46 9.71
C THR A 353 -2.05 28.40 9.00
N SER A 354 -1.69 27.32 9.70
CA SER A 354 -0.99 26.17 9.12
C SER A 354 -1.83 25.49 8.02
N ASN A 355 -3.09 25.14 8.29
CA ASN A 355 -3.96 24.49 7.30
C ASN A 355 -4.23 25.39 6.08
N ILE A 356 -4.44 26.70 6.27
CA ILE A 356 -4.62 27.66 5.16
C ILE A 356 -3.34 27.76 4.32
N GLY A 357 -2.18 27.91 4.95
CA GLY A 357 -0.90 27.99 4.24
C GLY A 357 -0.56 26.70 3.48
N MET A 358 -0.85 25.54 4.05
CA MET A 358 -0.68 24.25 3.38
C MET A 358 -1.62 24.12 2.18
N LEU A 359 -2.90 24.49 2.32
CA LEU A 359 -3.86 24.46 1.22
C LEU A 359 -3.40 25.34 0.06
N ILE A 360 -2.90 26.55 0.33
CA ILE A 360 -2.34 27.45 -0.69
C ILE A 360 -1.11 26.81 -1.34
N GLY A 361 -0.12 26.38 -0.56
CA GLY A 361 1.12 25.78 -1.05
C GLY A 361 0.89 24.52 -1.89
N PHE A 362 0.00 23.62 -1.46
CA PHE A 362 -0.30 22.39 -2.19
C PHE A 362 -1.15 22.65 -3.45
N SER A 363 -2.03 23.66 -3.44
CA SER A 363 -2.78 24.09 -4.63
C SER A 363 -1.86 24.71 -5.68
N MET A 364 -0.89 25.54 -5.25
CA MET A 364 0.15 26.08 -6.11
C MET A 364 1.03 24.96 -6.68
N LEU A 365 1.50 24.02 -5.85
CA LEU A 365 2.26 22.83 -6.25
C LEU A 365 1.53 22.05 -7.35
N THR A 366 0.25 21.76 -7.13
CA THR A 366 -0.60 21.01 -8.07
C THR A 366 -0.76 21.75 -9.40
N THR A 367 -0.99 23.06 -9.34
CA THR A 367 -1.19 23.90 -10.53
C THR A 367 0.11 24.03 -11.34
N CYS A 368 1.23 24.32 -10.68
CA CYS A 368 2.54 24.41 -11.33
C CYS A 368 2.98 23.07 -11.93
N ALA A 369 2.76 21.94 -11.25
CA ALA A 369 3.06 20.61 -11.79
C ALA A 369 2.18 20.26 -13.01
N GLY A 370 0.88 20.58 -12.96
CA GLY A 370 -0.04 20.37 -14.09
C GLY A 370 0.25 21.28 -15.30
N ILE A 371 0.73 22.50 -15.07
CA ILE A 371 1.24 23.39 -16.14
C ILE A 371 2.54 22.83 -16.71
N TYR A 372 3.48 22.42 -15.86
CA TYR A 372 4.77 21.88 -16.28
C TYR A 372 4.64 20.63 -17.15
N GLU A 373 3.72 19.70 -16.84
CA GLU A 373 3.47 18.53 -17.71
C GLU A 373 2.99 18.93 -19.12
N LYS A 374 2.22 20.02 -19.24
CA LYS A 374 1.67 20.51 -20.52
C LYS A 374 2.63 21.38 -21.34
N SER A 375 3.38 22.27 -20.69
CA SER A 375 4.21 23.28 -21.38
C SER A 375 5.71 23.05 -21.27
N ARG A 376 6.16 22.18 -20.35
CA ARG A 376 7.57 21.97 -19.96
C ARG A 376 8.36 23.26 -19.69
N ALA A 377 7.68 24.37 -19.37
CA ALA A 377 8.32 25.64 -19.13
C ALA A 377 9.15 25.61 -17.82
N ALA A 378 10.44 25.96 -17.90
CA ALA A 378 11.33 25.99 -16.73
C ALA A 378 10.80 26.87 -15.57
N GLN A 379 10.07 27.93 -15.90
CA GLN A 379 9.39 28.80 -14.92
C GLN A 379 8.37 28.03 -14.06
N ALA A 380 7.64 27.06 -14.62
CA ALA A 380 6.71 26.22 -13.87
C ALA A 380 7.44 25.23 -12.94
N GLY A 381 8.64 24.77 -13.34
CA GLY A 381 9.53 23.97 -12.47
C GLY A 381 10.02 24.75 -11.25
N HIS A 382 10.47 26.00 -11.44
CA HIS A 382 10.80 26.88 -10.31
C HIS A 382 9.56 27.17 -9.43
N GLY A 383 8.37 27.30 -10.01
CA GLY A 383 7.11 27.42 -9.28
C GLY A 383 6.78 26.21 -8.41
N VAL A 384 7.05 25.00 -8.88
CA VAL A 384 6.96 23.76 -8.07
C VAL A 384 7.87 23.85 -6.85
N ILE A 385 9.15 24.21 -7.02
CA ILE A 385 10.11 24.32 -5.91
C ILE A 385 9.65 25.37 -4.89
N ALA A 386 9.28 26.58 -5.33
CA ALA A 386 8.80 27.63 -4.43
C ALA A 386 7.55 27.20 -3.63
N SER A 387 6.64 26.44 -4.28
CA SER A 387 5.45 25.89 -3.63
C SER A 387 5.78 24.85 -2.54
N LEU A 388 6.82 24.04 -2.73
CA LEU A 388 7.31 23.10 -1.71
C LEU A 388 7.82 23.82 -0.47
N PHE A 389 8.62 24.88 -0.62
CA PHE A 389 9.09 25.70 0.52
C PHE A 389 7.94 26.38 1.26
N LEU A 390 6.94 26.90 0.54
CA LEU A 390 5.76 27.52 1.16
C LEU A 390 4.92 26.51 1.95
N TYR A 391 4.64 25.34 1.35
CA TYR A 391 3.91 24.27 2.01
C TYR A 391 4.63 23.77 3.27
N GLN A 392 5.94 23.51 3.17
CA GLN A 392 6.71 22.95 4.29
C GLN A 392 6.82 23.95 5.47
N ALA A 393 6.96 25.26 5.20
CA ALA A 393 6.83 26.29 6.24
C ALA A 393 5.45 26.26 6.91
N ALA A 394 4.37 26.19 6.13
CA ALA A 394 3.01 26.17 6.68
C ALA A 394 2.76 24.92 7.55
N TYR A 395 3.26 23.75 7.15
CA TYR A 395 3.23 22.53 7.97
C TYR A 395 4.03 22.71 9.28
N ALA A 396 5.25 23.24 9.18
CA ALA A 396 6.16 23.45 10.30
C ALA A 396 5.63 24.41 11.38
N ILE A 397 4.81 25.41 11.01
CA ILE A 397 4.22 26.39 11.94
C ILE A 397 3.19 25.75 12.90
N GLY A 398 2.42 24.76 12.43
CA GLY A 398 1.29 24.21 13.20
C GLY A 398 1.51 22.76 13.62
N TYR A 399 1.42 21.84 12.66
CA TYR A 399 1.38 20.41 12.94
C TYR A 399 2.64 19.88 13.63
N THR A 400 3.82 20.43 13.33
CA THR A 400 5.06 20.00 14.01
C THR A 400 5.03 20.30 15.51
N PRO A 401 5.02 21.56 16.00
CA PRO A 401 5.07 21.82 17.44
C PRO A 401 3.81 21.35 18.19
N LEU A 402 2.63 21.38 17.56
CA LEU A 402 1.37 21.17 18.27
C LEU A 402 0.96 19.70 18.41
N LEU A 403 1.39 18.78 17.54
CA LEU A 403 0.92 17.38 17.58
C LEU A 403 1.10 16.73 18.96
N VAL A 404 2.30 16.84 19.54
CA VAL A 404 2.62 16.29 20.87
C VAL A 404 2.11 17.22 21.97
N SER A 405 2.40 18.53 21.89
CA SER A 405 2.06 19.49 22.95
C SER A 405 0.55 19.58 23.20
N TYR A 406 -0.25 19.74 22.14
CA TYR A 406 -1.70 19.85 22.26
C TYR A 406 -2.33 18.55 22.79
N THR A 407 -1.82 17.39 22.37
CA THR A 407 -2.26 16.08 22.89
C THR A 407 -1.98 15.94 24.39
N VAL A 408 -0.82 16.42 24.85
CA VAL A 408 -0.45 16.46 26.27
C VAL A 408 -1.34 17.43 27.06
N GLU A 409 -1.66 18.61 26.50
CA GLU A 409 -2.50 19.65 27.10
C GLU A 409 -3.96 19.19 27.30
N ILE A 410 -4.60 18.61 26.29
CA ILE A 410 -6.03 18.26 26.36
C ILE A 410 -6.33 16.96 27.13
N LEU A 411 -5.31 16.12 27.36
CA LEU A 411 -5.47 14.85 28.09
C LEU A 411 -5.33 15.05 29.61
N PRO A 412 -6.30 14.57 30.41
CA PRO A 412 -6.12 14.50 31.85
C PRO A 412 -4.98 13.52 32.17
N PHE A 413 -4.23 13.80 33.23
CA PHE A 413 -2.93 13.16 33.50
C PHE A 413 -2.98 11.62 33.44
N PHE A 414 -3.98 10.98 34.05
CA PHE A 414 -4.14 9.51 34.11
C PHE A 414 -4.44 8.83 32.75
N LEU A 415 -4.80 9.60 31.73
CA LEU A 415 -4.98 9.11 30.35
C LEU A 415 -3.83 9.52 29.42
N ARG A 416 -2.93 10.40 29.86
CA ARG A 416 -1.93 11.04 28.98
C ARG A 416 -1.01 10.05 28.29
N ALA A 417 -0.44 9.10 29.05
CA ALA A 417 0.46 8.07 28.48
C ALA A 417 -0.26 7.19 27.44
N LYS A 418 -1.52 6.81 27.69
CA LYS A 418 -2.33 5.98 26.78
C LYS A 418 -2.88 6.75 25.58
N GLY A 419 -3.22 8.02 25.75
CA GLY A 419 -3.64 8.89 24.65
C GLY A 419 -2.48 9.24 23.73
N LEU A 420 -1.27 9.44 24.26
CA LEU A 420 -0.03 9.51 23.47
C LEU A 420 0.24 8.19 22.73
N ALA A 421 0.08 7.04 23.39
CA ALA A 421 0.21 5.73 22.74
C ALA A 421 -0.76 5.57 21.55
N MET A 422 -2.02 5.98 21.74
CA MET A 422 -3.04 5.95 20.69
C MET A 422 -2.77 6.96 19.56
N MET A 423 -2.28 8.16 19.89
CA MET A 423 -1.82 9.16 18.92
C MET A 423 -0.71 8.59 18.04
N TYR A 424 0.35 8.03 18.66
CA TYR A 424 1.45 7.41 17.93
C TYR A 424 0.98 6.19 17.13
N PHE A 425 0.07 5.37 17.65
CA PHE A 425 -0.50 4.24 16.90
C PHE A 425 -1.18 4.71 15.59
N CYS A 426 -1.95 5.80 15.64
CA CYS A 426 -2.59 6.38 14.45
C CYS A 426 -1.57 7.03 13.50
N VAL A 427 -0.59 7.78 14.02
CA VAL A 427 0.51 8.35 13.22
C VAL A 427 1.25 7.25 12.47
N THR A 428 1.70 6.21 13.18
CA THR A 428 2.48 5.10 12.61
C THR A 428 1.65 4.28 11.61
N SER A 429 0.37 4.04 11.89
CA SER A 429 -0.52 3.33 10.96
C SER A 429 -0.75 4.12 9.66
N ALA A 430 -0.96 5.44 9.77
CA ALA A 430 -1.08 6.33 8.62
C ALA A 430 0.23 6.43 7.82
N LEU A 431 1.38 6.39 8.51
CA LEU A 431 2.70 6.39 7.90
C LEU A 431 2.98 5.10 7.11
N ILE A 432 2.65 3.92 7.65
CA ILE A 432 2.72 2.64 6.91
C ILE A 432 1.87 2.70 5.63
N PHE A 433 0.63 3.20 5.74
CA PHE A 433 -0.25 3.37 4.58
C PHE A 433 0.36 4.30 3.52
N ASN A 434 0.87 5.46 3.93
CA ASN A 434 1.53 6.42 3.03
C ASN A 434 2.75 5.82 2.33
N GLN A 435 3.64 5.16 3.08
CA GLN A 435 4.90 4.60 2.56
C GLN A 435 4.68 3.49 1.53
N TYR A 436 3.56 2.76 1.62
CA TYR A 436 3.19 1.75 0.61
C TYR A 436 2.38 2.35 -0.56
N THR A 437 1.48 3.30 -0.29
CA THR A 437 0.52 3.81 -1.30
C THR A 437 1.11 4.91 -2.17
N ASN A 438 1.84 5.87 -1.60
CA ASN A 438 2.38 7.03 -2.31
C ASN A 438 3.27 6.67 -3.52
N PRO A 439 4.24 5.74 -3.44
CA PRO A 439 5.12 5.46 -4.59
C PRO A 439 4.34 4.86 -5.76
N VAL A 440 3.36 4.01 -5.49
CA VAL A 440 2.48 3.38 -6.50
C VAL A 440 1.50 4.41 -7.11
N ALA A 441 0.96 5.30 -6.28
CA ALA A 441 0.02 6.32 -6.72
C ALA A 441 0.69 7.43 -7.54
N LEU A 442 1.91 7.86 -7.19
CA LEU A 442 2.70 8.81 -7.96
C LEU A 442 3.03 8.28 -9.36
N GLU A 443 3.46 7.03 -9.47
CA GLU A 443 3.81 6.38 -10.74
C GLU A 443 2.60 6.33 -11.70
N ALA A 444 1.40 6.08 -11.17
CA ALA A 444 0.18 5.93 -11.96
C ALA A 444 -0.57 7.24 -12.29
N LEU A 445 -0.67 8.16 -11.32
CA LEU A 445 -1.52 9.35 -11.41
C LEU A 445 -0.73 10.64 -11.66
N LYS A 446 0.60 10.63 -11.48
CA LYS A 446 1.49 11.80 -11.61
C LYS A 446 0.93 13.00 -10.83
N TRP A 447 0.92 14.20 -11.44
CA TRP A 447 0.41 15.43 -10.82
C TRP A 447 -1.05 15.36 -10.38
N LYS A 448 -1.88 14.48 -10.98
CA LYS A 448 -3.29 14.34 -10.60
C LYS A 448 -3.44 13.76 -9.19
N TYR A 449 -2.42 13.08 -8.67
CA TYR A 449 -2.41 12.61 -7.29
C TYR A 449 -2.43 13.77 -6.28
N TYR A 450 -1.80 14.90 -6.62
CA TYR A 450 -1.75 16.06 -5.74
C TYR A 450 -3.14 16.69 -5.48
N LEU A 451 -4.08 16.55 -6.43
CA LEU A 451 -5.47 16.99 -6.24
C LEU A 451 -6.18 16.27 -5.08
N ILE A 452 -5.84 14.99 -4.82
CA ILE A 452 -6.45 14.24 -3.71
C ILE A 452 -6.04 14.88 -2.37
N TYR A 453 -4.77 15.23 -2.22
CA TYR A 453 -4.26 15.96 -1.06
C TYR A 453 -4.85 17.36 -0.94
N THR A 454 -5.02 18.11 -2.04
CA THR A 454 -5.68 19.42 -2.01
C THR A 454 -7.13 19.34 -1.50
N VAL A 455 -7.91 18.35 -1.97
CA VAL A 455 -9.28 18.13 -1.47
C VAL A 455 -9.27 17.70 0.01
N TRP A 456 -8.31 16.86 0.40
CA TRP A 456 -8.16 16.44 1.78
C TRP A 456 -7.82 17.60 2.72
N LEU A 457 -6.90 18.50 2.33
CA LEU A 457 -6.55 19.71 3.09
C LEU A 457 -7.75 20.67 3.31
N VAL A 458 -8.70 20.73 2.36
CA VAL A 458 -9.96 21.48 2.56
C VAL A 458 -10.79 20.84 3.68
N PHE A 459 -10.89 19.50 3.71
CA PHE A 459 -11.57 18.79 4.78
C PHE A 459 -10.88 18.97 6.15
N GLU A 460 -9.55 18.90 6.21
CA GLU A 460 -8.79 19.16 7.43
C GLU A 460 -9.04 20.57 7.98
N LEU A 461 -9.01 21.60 7.11
CA LEU A 461 -9.29 22.98 7.48
C LEU A 461 -10.71 23.15 8.06
N ILE A 462 -11.72 22.55 7.43
CA ILE A 462 -13.10 22.56 7.93
C ILE A 462 -13.20 21.86 9.30
N PHE A 463 -12.57 20.70 9.46
CA PHE A 463 -12.59 19.96 10.72
C PHE A 463 -11.95 20.76 11.86
N ILE A 464 -10.75 21.31 11.62
CA ILE A 464 -10.01 22.12 12.60
C ILE A 464 -10.82 23.37 12.97
N TYR A 465 -11.47 24.03 12.01
CA TYR A 465 -12.32 25.20 12.29
C TYR A 465 -13.45 24.89 13.29
N PHE A 466 -14.14 23.76 13.15
CA PHE A 466 -15.27 23.39 14.01
C PHE A 466 -14.87 22.69 15.32
N PHE A 467 -13.82 21.88 15.34
CA PHE A 467 -13.51 21.00 16.47
C PHE A 467 -12.28 21.39 17.29
N ALA A 468 -11.35 22.21 16.78
CA ALA A 468 -10.18 22.62 17.55
C ALA A 468 -10.57 23.63 18.65
N VAL A 469 -10.21 23.30 19.89
CA VAL A 469 -10.46 24.11 21.08
C VAL A 469 -9.20 24.90 21.43
N GLU A 470 -9.33 26.16 21.82
CA GLU A 470 -8.20 26.98 22.27
C GLU A 470 -7.85 26.64 23.73
N THR A 471 -6.58 26.33 23.99
CA THR A 471 -6.05 25.91 25.30
C THR A 471 -5.14 26.96 25.96
N ARG A 472 -4.93 28.11 25.30
CA ARG A 472 -4.08 29.21 25.79
C ARG A 472 -4.52 29.73 27.17
N ASN A 473 -3.53 29.95 28.05
CA ASN A 473 -3.68 30.57 29.38
C ASN A 473 -4.73 29.89 30.28
N ARG A 474 -4.92 28.58 30.13
CA ARG A 474 -5.79 27.77 30.99
C ARG A 474 -4.95 26.75 31.74
N SER A 475 -5.25 26.54 33.01
CA SER A 475 -4.70 25.39 33.73
C SER A 475 -5.10 24.07 33.05
N LEU A 476 -4.35 23.00 33.30
CA LEU A 476 -4.68 21.67 32.76
C LEU A 476 -6.04 21.15 33.29
N GLU A 477 -6.49 21.69 34.43
CA GLU A 477 -7.75 21.35 35.09
C GLU A 477 -8.93 22.17 34.54
N GLU A 478 -8.77 23.49 34.31
CA GLU A 478 -9.75 24.29 33.56
C GLU A 478 -9.94 23.78 32.12
N THR A 479 -8.83 23.38 31.49
CA THR A 479 -8.87 22.73 30.17
C THR A 479 -9.67 21.43 30.25
N ALA A 480 -9.56 20.68 31.36
CA ALA A 480 -10.36 19.49 31.55
C ALA A 480 -11.87 19.82 31.68
N ALA A 481 -12.23 20.80 32.51
CA ALA A 481 -13.61 21.26 32.68
C ALA A 481 -14.27 21.65 31.34
N LEU A 482 -13.53 22.30 30.43
CA LEU A 482 -14.04 22.74 29.13
C LEU A 482 -14.45 21.59 28.17
N PHE A 483 -13.98 20.37 28.43
CA PHE A 483 -14.37 19.16 27.69
C PHE A 483 -15.44 18.32 28.40
N ASP A 484 -15.47 18.32 29.74
CA ASP A 484 -16.40 17.51 30.54
C ASP A 484 -17.73 18.26 30.88
N GLY A 485 -17.73 19.60 30.89
CA GLY A 485 -18.91 20.46 31.03
C GLY A 485 -19.38 20.70 32.48
N ASP A 486 -20.30 21.65 32.67
CA ASP A 486 -20.79 22.14 33.98
C ASP A 486 -21.40 21.05 34.88
N VAL A 487 -21.69 19.87 34.33
CA VAL A 487 -22.21 18.69 35.05
C VAL A 487 -21.18 18.14 36.07
N ALA A 488 -19.92 18.55 36.00
CA ALA A 488 -18.89 18.19 36.99
C ALA A 488 -18.83 19.12 38.22
N LEU A 489 -19.54 20.26 38.21
CA LEU A 489 -19.47 21.24 39.31
C LEU A 489 -19.95 20.71 40.69
N PRO A 490 -21.03 19.91 40.81
CA PRO A 490 -21.49 19.44 42.12
C PRO A 490 -20.49 18.51 42.83
N ASP A 491 -19.89 17.57 42.09
CA ASP A 491 -18.98 16.55 42.65
C ASP A 491 -17.56 17.09 42.91
N MET A 492 -17.18 18.22 42.32
CA MET A 492 -15.87 18.87 42.55
C MET A 492 -15.93 19.97 43.62
N VAL A 493 -17.06 20.68 43.76
CA VAL A 493 -17.25 21.69 44.82
C VAL A 493 -17.50 21.05 46.19
N ALA A 494 -18.01 19.82 46.25
CA ALA A 494 -18.22 19.07 47.49
C ALA A 494 -16.91 18.63 48.22
N MET A 495 -15.73 19.05 47.75
CA MET A 495 -14.42 18.65 48.29
C MET A 495 -13.62 19.81 48.93
N GLU A 496 -14.24 20.95 49.22
CA GLU A 496 -13.71 21.94 50.18
C GLU A 496 -14.60 22.03 51.43
N PRO A 497 -14.00 21.89 52.61
CA PRO A 497 -13.96 23.03 53.52
C PRO A 497 -12.53 23.54 53.64
N ARG A 498 -12.32 24.81 53.26
CA ARG A 498 -11.02 25.48 53.35
C ARG A 498 -10.58 25.59 54.82
N PRO A 499 -9.38 25.17 55.20
CA PRO A 499 -8.80 25.60 56.46
C PRO A 499 -8.37 27.07 56.33
N GLU A 500 -8.97 27.96 57.13
CA GLU A 500 -8.40 29.30 57.33
C GLU A 500 -7.00 29.18 57.95
N LEU A 501 -6.01 29.77 57.29
CA LEU A 501 -4.67 29.91 57.88
C LEU A 501 -4.72 31.01 58.95
N VAL A 502 -4.80 30.59 60.21
CA VAL A 502 -4.52 31.46 61.36
C VAL A 502 -3.07 31.93 61.24
N VAL A 503 -2.89 33.23 61.02
CA VAL A 503 -1.57 33.87 61.05
C VAL A 503 -1.26 34.24 62.50
N ASP A 504 -0.43 33.42 63.16
CA ASP A 504 0.06 33.74 64.49
C ASP A 504 0.91 35.02 64.49
N GLN A 505 0.39 36.06 65.13
CA GLN A 505 1.13 37.31 65.36
C GLN A 505 2.11 37.14 66.53
N VAL A 506 3.41 37.03 66.23
CA VAL A 506 4.46 37.14 67.25
C VAL A 506 5.03 38.56 67.28
N SER A 507 4.46 39.35 68.19
CA SER A 507 5.03 40.50 68.91
C SER A 507 6.21 41.30 68.31
N LEU A 508 5.95 42.57 67.98
CA LEU A 508 6.90 43.67 68.20
C LEU A 508 6.19 44.83 68.92
N GLN A 509 6.77 45.28 70.03
CA GLN A 509 6.22 46.34 70.88
C GLN A 509 6.72 47.74 70.48
N SER A 510 5.88 48.75 70.76
CA SER A 510 6.23 50.18 70.93
C SER A 510 6.57 50.95 69.63
N SER A 511 6.33 52.26 69.48
CA SER A 511 5.85 53.29 70.44
C SER A 511 5.26 54.53 69.74
N LYS A 512 4.53 55.38 70.50
CA LYS A 512 4.09 56.79 70.23
C LYS A 512 2.93 56.96 69.21
N VAL A 513 1.79 57.58 69.53
CA VAL A 513 1.50 58.98 69.97
C VAL A 513 1.79 59.97 68.82
N SER A 514 0.89 60.82 68.32
CA SER A 514 -0.50 61.22 68.68
C SER A 514 -1.45 61.16 67.44
N SER A 515 -2.66 61.74 67.33
CA SER A 515 -3.49 62.64 68.18
C SER A 515 -5.00 62.54 67.83
N VAL A 516 -5.84 63.27 68.58
CA VAL A 516 -7.31 63.44 68.55
C VAL A 516 -7.54 64.98 68.52
N PRO A 517 -8.58 65.60 67.88
CA PRO A 517 -10.01 65.53 68.28
C PRO A 517 -11.07 65.51 67.13
N GLU A 518 -12.16 64.75 67.31
CA GLU A 518 -13.56 65.18 67.60
C GLU A 518 -14.35 65.72 66.37
N GLY A 519 -15.62 65.37 66.17
CA GLY A 519 -16.50 64.46 66.92
C GLY A 519 -17.82 64.21 66.17
N GLY A 520 -18.75 63.44 66.74
CA GLY A 520 -20.06 63.14 66.13
C GLY A 520 -20.63 61.80 66.60
N ASP A 521 -21.88 61.81 67.03
CA ASP A 521 -22.47 60.77 67.88
C ASP A 521 -23.07 59.54 67.15
N HIS A 522 -23.37 58.52 67.96
CA HIS A 522 -24.29 57.39 67.72
C HIS A 522 -23.86 56.10 66.98
N LYS A 523 -24.35 55.00 67.56
CA LYS A 523 -24.33 53.57 67.17
C LYS A 523 -25.79 53.06 67.31
N PRO A 524 -26.18 51.87 66.80
CA PRO A 524 -25.64 51.09 65.67
C PRO A 524 -26.75 50.44 64.76
N ARG A 525 -26.31 49.61 63.80
CA ARG A 525 -27.00 48.45 63.15
C ARG A 525 -27.90 48.64 61.90
N VAL A 526 -27.38 48.05 60.80
CA VAL A 526 -28.06 47.19 59.78
C VAL A 526 -29.13 47.83 58.88
N PHE A 527 -28.81 48.02 57.59
CA PHE A 527 -29.36 47.18 56.50
C PHE A 527 -28.57 47.32 55.18
N ASP A 528 -28.64 46.22 54.41
CA ASP A 528 -28.33 45.94 52.99
C ASP A 528 -27.87 47.05 52.01
N GLY A 529 -26.97 46.68 51.10
CA GLY A 529 -26.35 47.57 50.11
C GLY A 529 -26.30 46.98 48.71
N ARG A 530 -27.38 47.13 47.95
CA ARG A 530 -27.35 47.07 46.48
C ARG A 530 -27.18 48.48 45.91
N GLU A 531 -26.05 48.72 45.26
CA GLU A 531 -25.87 49.64 44.12
C GLU A 531 -24.40 49.54 43.68
N GLY A 532 -24.03 49.30 42.42
CA GLY A 532 -24.82 48.90 41.25
C GLY A 532 -23.94 48.97 40.00
N PHE A 533 -24.34 48.32 38.90
CA PHE A 533 -24.13 48.87 37.56
C PHE A 533 -25.19 48.30 36.60
N GLN A 534 -25.71 49.17 35.74
CA GLN A 534 -27.00 48.96 35.05
C GLN A 534 -26.86 48.19 33.73
N LEU A 535 -27.89 47.41 33.41
CA LEU A 535 -28.22 46.95 32.07
C LEU A 535 -29.59 47.54 31.71
N TYR A 536 -29.74 48.04 30.49
CA TYR A 536 -30.93 48.79 30.07
C TYR A 536 -32.17 47.89 29.96
N ASP A 537 -33.27 48.41 30.51
CA ASP A 537 -34.62 47.84 30.49
C ASP A 537 -35.37 48.21 29.19
N LEU A 538 -36.41 47.43 28.86
CA LEU A 538 -37.71 47.92 28.38
C LEU A 538 -38.69 46.73 28.28
N GLY A 539 -39.66 46.66 29.20
CA GLY A 539 -40.76 45.67 29.19
C GLY A 539 -41.83 45.91 28.09
N GLY A 540 -42.93 45.15 28.04
CA GLY A 540 -43.38 44.04 28.88
C GLY A 540 -44.83 43.62 28.61
N LYS A 541 -45.41 42.80 29.51
CA LYS A 541 -46.84 42.41 29.65
C LYS A 541 -47.55 41.68 28.48
N ALA A 542 -47.73 40.37 28.65
CA ALA A 542 -49.05 39.70 28.60
C ALA A 542 -48.93 38.36 29.37
N GLY A 543 -50.01 37.87 29.97
CA GLY A 543 -49.98 36.68 30.84
C GLY A 543 -50.87 35.53 30.40
N SER A 544 -50.75 34.44 31.17
CA SER A 544 -51.66 33.28 31.31
C SER A 544 -51.86 32.30 30.13
N HIS A 545 -52.23 31.08 30.55
CA HIS A 545 -52.70 29.92 29.77
C HIS A 545 -51.70 29.11 28.92
N MET A 546 -51.19 28.06 29.60
CA MET A 546 -51.08 26.68 29.10
C MET A 546 -51.76 26.41 27.74
N HIS A 547 -50.97 26.13 26.70
CA HIS A 547 -51.37 25.27 25.60
C HIS A 547 -50.18 24.46 25.07
N ILE A 548 -50.40 23.16 24.90
CA ILE A 548 -49.47 22.23 24.27
C ILE A 548 -49.45 22.54 22.77
N HIS A 549 -48.31 22.99 22.24
CA HIS A 549 -48.09 22.97 20.79
C HIS A 549 -46.73 22.38 20.41
N SER A 550 -46.83 21.34 19.60
CA SER A 550 -45.75 20.68 18.87
C SER A 550 -44.95 21.68 18.02
N TYR A 551 -43.65 21.78 18.26
CA TYR A 551 -42.75 22.45 17.31
C TYR A 551 -42.46 21.55 16.12
N THR A 552 -42.86 22.02 14.95
CA THR A 552 -42.63 21.41 13.64
C THR A 552 -41.15 21.42 13.29
N THR A 553 -40.57 20.23 13.09
CA THR A 553 -39.20 20.06 12.60
C THR A 553 -39.03 20.62 11.20
N THR A 554 -38.13 21.58 11.02
CA THR A 554 -37.70 22.05 9.70
C THR A 554 -36.67 21.09 9.09
N ALA A 555 -36.74 20.89 7.77
CA ALA A 555 -35.93 19.88 7.07
C ALA A 555 -34.40 20.09 7.18
N LEU A 556 -33.95 21.33 7.44
CA LEU A 556 -32.53 21.67 7.62
C LEU A 556 -31.94 21.07 8.90
N ASP A 557 -32.66 21.12 10.02
CA ASP A 557 -32.20 20.50 11.27
C ASP A 557 -32.21 18.98 11.18
N THR A 558 -33.19 18.38 10.48
CA THR A 558 -33.21 16.93 10.25
C THR A 558 -31.98 16.48 9.43
N GLY A 559 -31.58 17.24 8.41
CA GLY A 559 -30.36 17.00 7.65
C GLY A 559 -29.09 17.14 8.51
N TYR A 560 -29.00 18.20 9.31
CA TYR A 560 -27.89 18.44 10.23
C TYR A 560 -27.76 17.34 11.30
N PHE A 561 -28.88 16.83 11.80
CA PHE A 561 -28.94 15.75 12.78
C PHE A 561 -28.59 14.37 12.16
N LEU A 562 -29.06 14.08 10.94
CA LEU A 562 -28.78 12.83 10.23
C LEU A 562 -27.30 12.71 9.83
N ILE A 563 -26.70 13.76 9.27
CA ILE A 563 -25.26 13.80 8.91
C ILE A 563 -24.40 13.55 10.15
N ARG A 564 -24.77 14.13 11.30
CA ARG A 564 -24.04 14.01 12.57
C ARG A 564 -24.12 12.61 13.18
N GLN A 565 -25.22 11.88 13.00
CA GLN A 565 -25.38 10.52 13.55
C GLN A 565 -24.84 9.40 12.65
N TRP A 566 -25.02 9.49 11.32
CA TRP A 566 -24.62 8.40 10.41
C TRP A 566 -23.10 8.22 10.29
N TRP A 567 -22.33 9.32 10.39
CA TRP A 567 -20.88 9.29 10.17
C TRP A 567 -20.05 9.27 11.45
N PHE A 568 -20.57 9.81 12.58
CA PHE A 568 -19.74 10.09 13.77
C PHE A 568 -20.33 9.51 15.07
N PRO A 569 -19.94 8.29 15.43
CA PRO A 569 -20.59 7.50 16.47
C PRO A 569 -20.22 7.94 17.89
N THR A 570 -21.24 7.99 18.75
CA THR A 570 -21.08 8.31 20.18
C THR A 570 -21.04 7.08 21.08
N ARG A 571 -21.29 5.86 20.57
CA ARG A 571 -21.31 4.60 21.33
C ARG A 571 -20.18 3.65 20.86
N PRO A 572 -19.63 2.78 21.73
CA PRO A 572 -18.49 1.92 21.36
C PRO A 572 -18.75 1.01 20.15
N LEU A 573 -19.95 0.43 20.09
CA LEU A 573 -20.35 -0.47 19.00
C LEU A 573 -20.48 0.29 17.67
N THR A 574 -20.98 1.53 17.69
CA THR A 574 -21.03 2.35 16.48
C THR A 574 -19.65 2.91 16.11
N ILE A 575 -18.72 3.12 17.06
CA ILE A 575 -17.30 3.40 16.77
C ILE A 575 -16.66 2.24 16.00
N ALA A 576 -16.88 1.00 16.43
CA ALA A 576 -16.41 -0.17 15.68
C ALA A 576 -17.02 -0.22 14.27
N VAL A 577 -18.32 0.03 14.11
CA VAL A 577 -18.98 0.10 12.80
C VAL A 577 -18.39 1.22 11.92
N SER A 578 -18.14 2.41 12.44
CA SER A 578 -17.52 3.49 11.64
C SER A 578 -16.06 3.23 11.31
N VAL A 579 -15.30 2.53 12.17
CA VAL A 579 -13.96 2.02 11.81
C VAL A 579 -14.06 0.96 10.71
N CYS A 580 -15.04 0.06 10.77
CA CYS A 580 -15.30 -0.91 9.69
C CYS A 580 -15.78 -0.25 8.39
N VAL A 581 -16.55 0.84 8.46
CA VAL A 581 -17.00 1.61 7.28
C VAL A 581 -15.86 2.47 6.73
N LEU A 582 -15.01 3.06 7.58
CA LEU A 582 -13.80 3.77 7.13
C LEU A 582 -12.80 2.77 6.52
N ALA A 583 -12.61 1.60 7.14
CA ALA A 583 -11.83 0.52 6.58
C ALA A 583 -12.42 0.07 5.25
N ALA A 584 -13.73 -0.21 5.15
CA ALA A 584 -14.39 -0.57 3.90
C ALA A 584 -14.33 0.54 2.84
N PHE A 585 -14.37 1.81 3.24
CA PHE A 585 -14.14 2.95 2.35
C PHE A 585 -12.69 3.00 1.88
N ILE A 586 -11.70 2.79 2.75
CA ILE A 586 -10.28 2.69 2.38
C ILE A 586 -10.07 1.47 1.48
N THR A 587 -10.65 0.31 1.75
CA THR A 587 -10.53 -0.89 0.91
C THR A 587 -11.25 -0.69 -0.42
N SER A 588 -12.41 -0.03 -0.46
CA SER A 588 -13.15 0.32 -1.68
C SER A 588 -12.46 1.42 -2.48
N LEU A 589 -11.78 2.36 -1.81
CA LEU A 589 -10.92 3.37 -2.42
C LEU A 589 -9.64 2.71 -2.96
N VAL A 590 -9.03 1.77 -2.25
CA VAL A 590 -7.86 1.00 -2.71
C VAL A 590 -8.25 0.10 -3.89
N PHE A 591 -9.35 -0.66 -3.83
CA PHE A 591 -9.84 -1.45 -4.95
C PHE A 591 -10.36 -0.58 -6.10
N GLY A 592 -10.98 0.57 -5.81
CA GLY A 592 -11.45 1.55 -6.79
C GLY A 592 -10.29 2.25 -7.50
N ILE A 593 -9.25 2.62 -6.75
CA ILE A 593 -7.97 3.12 -7.27
C ILE A 593 -7.34 2.01 -8.08
N ILE A 594 -7.10 0.79 -7.57
CA ILE A 594 -6.59 -0.35 -8.36
C ILE A 594 -7.42 -0.55 -9.64
N TYR A 595 -8.74 -0.44 -9.58
CA TYR A 595 -9.64 -0.56 -10.73
C TYR A 595 -9.52 0.63 -11.71
N TYR A 596 -9.21 1.85 -11.25
CA TYR A 596 -9.01 3.03 -12.10
C TYR A 596 -7.58 3.20 -12.63
N VAL A 597 -6.58 2.88 -11.82
CA VAL A 597 -5.13 2.94 -12.02
C VAL A 597 -4.61 1.79 -12.87
N ASN A 598 -5.35 0.70 -13.04
CA ASN A 598 -4.93 -0.40 -13.90
C ASN A 598 -4.75 0.08 -15.36
N SER A 599 -3.51 0.42 -15.73
CA SER A 599 -3.12 1.03 -17.01
C SER A 599 -3.41 0.12 -18.21
N PHE A 600 -3.64 -1.17 -17.95
CA PHE A 600 -4.11 -2.18 -18.92
C PHE A 600 -5.59 -2.04 -19.31
N LYS A 601 -6.21 -0.87 -19.08
CA LYS A 601 -7.55 -0.55 -19.61
C LYS A 601 -7.60 -0.37 -21.13
N VAL A 602 -6.47 -0.03 -21.77
CA VAL A 602 -6.44 0.31 -23.21
C VAL A 602 -5.53 -0.61 -24.02
N ALA A 603 -4.39 -1.02 -23.47
CA ALA A 603 -3.68 -2.19 -23.98
C ALA A 603 -4.44 -3.45 -23.50
N LEU A 604 -5.31 -3.99 -24.37
CA LEU A 604 -5.89 -5.32 -24.18
C LEU A 604 -4.72 -6.29 -23.88
N PRO A 605 -4.78 -7.15 -22.85
CA PRO A 605 -3.62 -7.95 -22.41
C PRO A 605 -2.92 -8.69 -23.54
N TRP A 606 -3.67 -9.15 -24.54
CA TRP A 606 -3.14 -9.80 -25.74
C TRP A 606 -2.23 -8.92 -26.60
N ARG A 607 -2.44 -7.60 -26.72
CA ARG A 607 -1.56 -6.70 -27.49
C ARG A 607 -0.16 -6.67 -26.89
N ARG A 608 -0.10 -6.55 -25.56
CA ARG A 608 1.15 -6.65 -24.80
C ARG A 608 1.78 -8.04 -24.94
N TYR A 609 0.99 -9.11 -25.09
CA TYR A 609 1.52 -10.46 -25.37
C TYR A 609 2.08 -10.59 -26.79
N CYS A 610 1.45 -9.99 -27.80
CA CYS A 610 1.97 -9.90 -29.16
C CYS A 610 3.31 -9.16 -29.19
N TYR A 611 3.45 -8.07 -28.41
CA TYR A 611 4.69 -7.32 -28.26
C TYR A 611 5.79 -8.08 -27.48
N GLU A 612 5.47 -8.67 -26.32
CA GLU A 612 6.43 -9.39 -25.46
C GLU A 612 6.91 -10.74 -26.04
N THR A 613 6.23 -11.31 -27.03
CA THR A 613 6.60 -12.62 -27.59
C THR A 613 7.72 -12.49 -28.61
N ALA A 614 8.72 -13.37 -28.51
CA ALA A 614 9.74 -13.53 -29.55
C ALA A 614 9.13 -13.98 -30.90
N PRO A 615 9.79 -13.73 -32.04
CA PRO A 615 9.45 -14.39 -33.29
C PRO A 615 9.64 -15.91 -33.19
N PHE A 616 8.71 -16.66 -33.77
CA PHE A 616 8.73 -18.12 -33.83
C PHE A 616 8.48 -18.57 -35.28
N PRO A 617 9.16 -19.62 -35.79
CA PRO A 617 10.22 -20.38 -35.13
C PRO A 617 11.51 -19.54 -34.92
N PRO A 618 12.31 -19.84 -33.89
CA PRO A 618 13.57 -19.14 -33.66
C PRO A 618 14.60 -19.49 -34.74
N ALA A 619 15.61 -18.63 -34.94
CA ALA A 619 16.61 -18.78 -36.01
C ALA A 619 17.42 -20.10 -35.95
N ASN A 620 17.52 -20.72 -34.78
CA ASN A 620 18.19 -22.02 -34.56
C ASN A 620 17.25 -23.23 -34.73
N TYR A 621 15.99 -23.06 -35.11
CA TYR A 621 15.01 -24.16 -35.21
C TYR A 621 15.46 -25.28 -36.16
N SER A 622 16.13 -24.93 -37.26
CA SER A 622 16.66 -25.87 -38.26
C SER A 622 17.82 -26.74 -37.76
N THR A 623 18.49 -26.37 -36.67
CA THR A 623 19.61 -27.14 -36.09
C THR A 623 19.17 -28.06 -34.94
N LEU A 624 17.90 -28.01 -34.53
CA LEU A 624 17.37 -28.82 -33.42
C LEU A 624 16.85 -30.18 -33.91
N ALA A 625 17.19 -31.23 -33.16
CA ALA A 625 16.67 -32.58 -33.35
C ALA A 625 15.14 -32.63 -33.20
N PRO A 626 14.37 -33.33 -34.07
CA PRO A 626 12.93 -33.54 -33.90
C PRO A 626 12.57 -34.22 -32.57
N VAL A 627 11.40 -33.91 -32.01
CA VAL A 627 10.89 -34.54 -30.78
C VAL A 627 9.86 -35.62 -31.04
N GLY A 628 9.90 -36.70 -30.26
CA GLY A 628 8.89 -37.75 -30.23
C GLY A 628 7.77 -37.42 -29.26
N VAL A 629 6.53 -37.29 -29.74
CA VAL A 629 5.38 -36.85 -28.92
C VAL A 629 4.28 -37.90 -28.95
N PHE A 630 3.90 -38.39 -27.78
CA PHE A 630 2.73 -39.25 -27.61
C PHE A 630 1.52 -38.42 -27.14
N LEU A 631 0.52 -38.26 -28.00
CA LEU A 631 -0.67 -37.43 -27.76
C LEU A 631 -1.87 -38.32 -27.43
N GLY A 632 -2.35 -38.23 -26.20
CA GLY A 632 -3.56 -38.87 -25.70
C GLY A 632 -4.73 -37.90 -25.66
N VAL A 633 -5.75 -38.16 -26.48
CA VAL A 633 -7.02 -37.43 -26.50
C VAL A 633 -7.98 -38.08 -25.50
N LEU A 634 -8.25 -37.44 -24.36
CA LEU A 634 -9.23 -37.92 -23.39
C LEU A 634 -10.64 -37.80 -23.96
N THR A 635 -11.34 -38.93 -24.08
CA THR A 635 -12.68 -39.03 -24.68
C THR A 635 -13.54 -40.02 -23.93
N ILE A 636 -14.86 -39.98 -24.13
CA ILE A 636 -15.85 -40.90 -23.53
C ILE A 636 -16.43 -41.83 -24.58
N ALA A 637 -16.99 -42.97 -24.18
CA ALA A 637 -17.49 -43.98 -25.12
C ALA A 637 -18.46 -43.40 -26.18
N SER A 638 -19.44 -42.61 -25.74
CA SER A 638 -20.41 -41.90 -26.59
C SER A 638 -19.83 -40.78 -27.48
N GLY A 639 -18.56 -40.43 -27.35
CA GLY A 639 -17.87 -39.39 -28.11
C GLY A 639 -17.46 -39.77 -29.55
N TYR A 640 -18.12 -40.75 -30.18
CA TYR A 640 -17.74 -41.31 -31.49
C TYR A 640 -17.57 -40.24 -32.58
N GLU A 641 -18.54 -39.33 -32.70
CA GLU A 641 -18.51 -38.25 -33.71
C GLU A 641 -17.27 -37.37 -33.56
N ARG A 642 -16.89 -37.02 -32.32
CA ARG A 642 -15.68 -36.21 -32.04
C ARG A 642 -14.41 -36.97 -32.44
N ARG A 643 -14.30 -38.25 -32.10
CA ARG A 643 -13.16 -39.08 -32.50
C ARG A 643 -13.04 -39.15 -34.03
N MET A 644 -14.15 -39.38 -34.74
CA MET A 644 -14.15 -39.41 -36.19
C MET A 644 -13.74 -38.07 -36.80
N MET A 645 -14.28 -36.95 -36.31
CA MET A 645 -13.87 -35.61 -36.75
C MET A 645 -12.39 -35.32 -36.45
N ILE A 646 -11.83 -35.80 -35.33
CA ILE A 646 -10.40 -35.66 -35.02
C ILE A 646 -9.54 -36.48 -36.00
N ARG A 647 -9.96 -37.71 -36.33
CA ARG A 647 -9.30 -38.56 -37.34
C ARG A 647 -9.24 -37.89 -38.70
N GLU A 648 -10.36 -37.34 -39.18
CA GLU A 648 -10.46 -36.71 -40.51
C GLU A 648 -9.87 -35.28 -40.57
N SER A 649 -9.74 -34.60 -39.42
CA SER A 649 -9.10 -33.28 -39.33
C SER A 649 -7.63 -33.39 -38.91
N TYR A 650 -7.22 -32.83 -37.77
CA TYR A 650 -5.82 -32.57 -37.46
C TYR A 650 -4.96 -33.83 -37.25
N ALA A 651 -5.55 -34.99 -36.98
CA ALA A 651 -4.78 -36.22 -36.78
C ALA A 651 -4.17 -36.75 -38.10
N ALA A 652 -4.88 -36.62 -39.22
CA ALA A 652 -4.46 -37.13 -40.53
C ALA A 652 -4.15 -36.04 -41.57
N HIS A 653 -4.74 -34.84 -41.47
CA HIS A 653 -4.70 -33.86 -42.55
C HIS A 653 -3.27 -33.37 -42.89
N PRO A 654 -2.85 -33.34 -44.17
CA PRO A 654 -1.49 -32.96 -44.57
C PRO A 654 -1.06 -31.53 -44.20
N ALA A 655 -2.01 -30.60 -43.97
CA ALA A 655 -1.67 -29.27 -43.46
C ALA A 655 -1.37 -29.26 -41.95
N SER A 656 -1.86 -30.25 -41.20
CA SER A 656 -1.54 -30.43 -39.78
C SER A 656 -0.15 -31.02 -39.57
N ARG A 657 0.31 -31.90 -40.47
CA ARG A 657 1.61 -32.57 -40.38
C ARG A 657 2.68 -31.83 -41.20
N ILE A 658 3.80 -31.49 -40.55
CA ILE A 658 4.97 -30.85 -41.17
C ILE A 658 6.12 -31.88 -41.21
N PRO A 659 7.02 -31.87 -42.21
CA PRO A 659 8.20 -32.74 -42.23
C PRO A 659 8.99 -32.66 -40.90
N GLY A 660 9.13 -33.81 -40.22
CA GLY A 660 9.64 -33.90 -38.84
C GLY A 660 8.60 -34.36 -37.81
N THR A 661 7.30 -34.16 -38.05
CA THR A 661 6.21 -34.61 -37.16
C THR A 661 5.80 -36.07 -37.33
N GLU A 662 6.62 -36.83 -38.05
CA GLU A 662 6.48 -38.27 -38.27
C GLU A 662 6.61 -39.07 -36.97
N ARG A 663 7.26 -38.48 -35.95
CA ARG A 663 7.39 -39.05 -34.60
C ARG A 663 6.18 -38.76 -33.67
N THR A 664 5.17 -38.02 -34.15
CA THR A 664 3.98 -37.66 -33.34
C THR A 664 2.85 -38.65 -33.55
N ILE A 665 2.39 -39.29 -32.46
CA ILE A 665 1.29 -40.26 -32.46
C ILE A 665 0.08 -39.71 -31.71
N VAL A 666 -1.10 -39.94 -32.29
CA VAL A 666 -2.41 -39.65 -31.68
C VAL A 666 -3.09 -40.96 -31.28
N ARG A 667 -3.60 -41.00 -30.04
CA ARG A 667 -4.43 -42.09 -29.50
C ARG A 667 -5.59 -41.54 -28.69
N PHE A 668 -6.72 -42.25 -28.70
CA PHE A 668 -7.91 -41.91 -27.93
C PHE A 668 -7.91 -42.66 -26.60
N ILE A 669 -8.13 -41.95 -25.48
CA ILE A 669 -8.01 -42.48 -24.12
C ILE A 669 -9.37 -42.43 -23.43
N MET A 670 -9.89 -43.60 -23.04
CA MET A 670 -11.14 -43.73 -22.29
C MET A 670 -10.99 -44.72 -21.14
N GLY A 671 -11.88 -44.63 -20.14
CA GLY A 671 -12.07 -45.69 -19.16
C GLY A 671 -12.90 -46.84 -19.73
N LEU A 672 -13.20 -47.83 -18.89
CA LEU A 672 -14.04 -48.97 -19.25
C LEU A 672 -15.43 -48.51 -19.72
N PRO A 673 -15.83 -48.81 -20.97
CA PRO A 673 -17.18 -48.52 -21.44
C PRO A 673 -18.21 -49.37 -20.68
N THR A 674 -19.43 -48.85 -20.53
CA THR A 674 -20.51 -49.51 -19.79
C THR A 674 -21.83 -49.43 -20.56
N GLY A 675 -22.59 -50.52 -20.59
CA GLY A 675 -23.87 -50.57 -21.29
C GLY A 675 -23.71 -50.82 -22.80
N PRO A 676 -24.53 -50.21 -23.68
CA PRO A 676 -24.58 -50.55 -25.10
C PRO A 676 -23.30 -50.15 -25.88
N ASP A 677 -22.54 -49.15 -25.40
CA ASP A 677 -21.39 -48.62 -26.12
C ASP A 677 -20.21 -49.62 -26.22
N VAL A 678 -20.18 -50.67 -25.40
CA VAL A 678 -19.07 -51.65 -25.35
C VAL A 678 -18.82 -52.29 -26.73
N GLN A 679 -19.89 -52.71 -27.41
CA GLN A 679 -19.79 -53.32 -28.73
C GLN A 679 -19.35 -52.31 -29.79
N SER A 680 -19.85 -51.07 -29.72
CA SER A 680 -19.47 -49.99 -30.63
C SER A 680 -17.99 -49.63 -30.51
N ILE A 681 -17.46 -49.53 -29.28
CA ILE A 681 -16.03 -49.26 -29.03
C ILE A 681 -15.15 -50.42 -29.48
N GLN A 682 -15.59 -51.67 -29.29
CA GLN A 682 -14.84 -52.82 -29.78
C GLN A 682 -14.71 -52.79 -31.31
N ILE A 683 -15.83 -52.60 -32.03
CA ILE A 683 -15.83 -52.48 -33.50
C ILE A 683 -14.98 -51.28 -33.96
N GLU A 684 -15.09 -50.13 -33.28
CA GLU A 684 -14.30 -48.94 -33.61
C GLU A 684 -12.79 -49.20 -33.45
N ASN A 685 -12.38 -49.90 -32.39
CA ASN A 685 -10.98 -50.22 -32.15
C ASN A 685 -10.45 -51.33 -33.08
N ASP A 686 -11.29 -52.30 -33.45
CA ASP A 686 -10.94 -53.33 -34.45
C ASP A 686 -10.69 -52.71 -35.85
N ILE A 687 -11.34 -51.58 -36.16
CA ILE A 687 -11.16 -50.85 -37.43
C ILE A 687 -9.93 -49.92 -37.39
N TYR A 688 -9.79 -49.09 -36.35
CA TYR A 688 -8.79 -48.01 -36.32
C TYR A 688 -7.54 -48.29 -35.47
N ASN A 689 -7.62 -49.21 -34.52
CA ASN A 689 -6.55 -49.60 -33.59
C ASN A 689 -5.82 -48.40 -32.95
N ASP A 690 -6.61 -47.41 -32.53
CA ASP A 690 -6.14 -46.13 -31.97
C ASP A 690 -6.75 -45.79 -30.60
N ILE A 691 -7.57 -46.69 -30.03
CA ILE A 691 -8.21 -46.51 -28.72
C ILE A 691 -7.45 -47.28 -27.63
N ILE A 692 -7.21 -46.60 -26.50
CA ILE A 692 -6.64 -47.16 -25.28
C ILE A 692 -7.73 -47.11 -24.20
N VAL A 693 -8.13 -48.28 -23.73
CA VAL A 693 -9.10 -48.46 -22.64
C VAL A 693 -8.34 -48.66 -21.33
N LEU A 694 -8.45 -47.69 -20.42
CA LEU A 694 -7.86 -47.72 -19.09
C LEU A 694 -8.71 -48.59 -18.15
N PRO A 695 -8.10 -49.38 -17.23
CA PRO A 695 -8.79 -50.29 -16.31
C PRO A 695 -9.42 -49.55 -15.11
N ILE A 696 -10.25 -48.54 -15.40
CA ILE A 696 -11.02 -47.76 -14.43
C ILE A 696 -12.44 -47.52 -14.95
N LYS A 697 -13.39 -47.25 -14.05
CA LYS A 697 -14.69 -46.73 -14.45
C LYS A 697 -14.51 -45.35 -15.11
N GLU A 698 -15.17 -45.10 -16.24
CA GLU A 698 -15.15 -43.80 -16.91
C GLU A 698 -15.62 -42.67 -15.98
N ASN A 699 -14.72 -41.75 -15.66
CA ASN A 699 -14.96 -40.56 -14.83
C ASN A 699 -13.85 -39.53 -15.06
N MET A 700 -14.21 -38.32 -15.51
CA MET A 700 -13.22 -37.28 -15.85
C MET A 700 -12.41 -36.77 -14.64
N ASN A 701 -13.02 -36.67 -13.45
CA ASN A 701 -12.44 -35.96 -12.30
C ASN A 701 -11.99 -36.90 -11.14
N ASP A 702 -11.96 -38.21 -11.38
CA ASP A 702 -11.58 -39.25 -10.39
C ASP A 702 -10.41 -40.11 -10.91
N GLY A 703 -9.34 -39.43 -11.33
CA GLY A 703 -8.05 -40.07 -11.64
C GLY A 703 -7.82 -40.57 -13.07
N LYS A 704 -8.66 -40.24 -14.05
CA LYS A 704 -8.47 -40.66 -15.47
C LYS A 704 -7.09 -40.25 -16.02
N SER A 705 -6.71 -38.99 -15.82
CA SER A 705 -5.43 -38.46 -16.30
C SER A 705 -4.23 -39.06 -15.56
N PHE A 706 -4.37 -39.33 -14.25
CA PHE A 706 -3.37 -40.08 -13.49
C PHE A 706 -3.13 -41.46 -14.12
N ARG A 707 -4.21 -42.21 -14.41
CA ARG A 707 -4.12 -43.53 -15.04
C ARG A 707 -3.62 -43.48 -16.48
N TYR A 708 -3.90 -42.42 -17.21
CA TYR A 708 -3.30 -42.18 -18.53
C TYR A 708 -1.78 -42.04 -18.45
N PHE A 709 -1.26 -41.20 -17.56
CA PHE A 709 0.20 -41.05 -17.37
C PHE A 709 0.86 -42.31 -16.78
N GLU A 710 0.19 -43.02 -15.87
CA GLU A 710 0.64 -44.32 -15.35
C GLU A 710 0.70 -45.39 -16.46
N TRP A 711 -0.30 -45.45 -17.35
CA TRP A 711 -0.28 -46.33 -18.52
C TRP A 711 0.82 -45.92 -19.51
N ALA A 712 0.97 -44.63 -19.78
CA ALA A 712 1.92 -44.09 -20.74
C ALA A 712 3.37 -44.35 -20.34
N TYR A 713 3.71 -44.25 -19.04
CA TYR A 713 5.03 -44.61 -18.53
C TYR A 713 5.45 -46.04 -18.90
N HIS A 714 4.49 -46.98 -18.92
CA HIS A 714 4.76 -48.40 -19.20
C HIS A 714 4.63 -48.79 -20.67
N HIS A 715 3.83 -48.08 -21.48
CA HIS A 715 3.41 -48.53 -22.82
C HIS A 715 3.50 -47.48 -23.93
N ALA A 716 3.73 -46.19 -23.62
CA ALA A 716 3.81 -45.17 -24.65
C ALA A 716 5.13 -45.32 -25.44
N LEU A 717 4.97 -45.48 -26.75
CA LEU A 717 6.07 -45.63 -27.70
C LEU A 717 5.78 -44.77 -28.93
N VAL A 718 6.85 -44.25 -29.55
CA VAL A 718 6.80 -43.44 -30.76
C VAL A 718 7.75 -43.98 -31.83
N PRO A 719 7.57 -43.61 -33.11
CA PRO A 719 8.45 -44.05 -34.19
C PRO A 719 9.89 -43.51 -33.99
N PRO A 720 10.91 -44.27 -34.39
CA PRO A 720 12.28 -43.76 -34.43
C PRO A 720 12.43 -42.60 -35.44
N PRO A 721 13.47 -41.77 -35.33
CA PRO A 721 13.73 -40.69 -36.28
C PRO A 721 13.84 -41.20 -37.73
N ALA A 722 13.06 -40.62 -38.63
CA ALA A 722 13.15 -40.94 -40.06
C ALA A 722 14.33 -40.21 -40.71
N GLY A 723 15.24 -40.97 -41.32
CA GLY A 723 16.40 -40.43 -42.05
C GLY A 723 17.70 -40.41 -41.23
N LEU A 724 18.37 -41.57 -41.16
CA LEU A 724 19.81 -41.62 -40.88
C LEU A 724 20.61 -41.08 -42.10
N PRO A 725 21.90 -40.69 -41.94
CA PRO A 725 22.61 -39.79 -42.87
C PRO A 725 22.91 -40.25 -44.31
N GLU A 726 22.28 -41.32 -44.80
CA GLU A 726 22.68 -41.97 -46.07
C GLU A 726 21.69 -41.79 -47.24
N LEU A 727 20.49 -41.22 -47.04
CA LEU A 727 19.47 -41.15 -48.11
C LEU A 727 19.07 -39.76 -48.62
N ASN A 728 19.47 -38.65 -47.98
CA ASN A 728 18.95 -37.32 -48.37
C ASN A 728 19.85 -36.10 -48.05
N ASN A 729 21.16 -36.30 -47.96
CA ASN A 729 22.18 -35.23 -47.83
C ASN A 729 21.92 -34.17 -46.73
N ARG A 730 21.16 -34.56 -45.69
CA ARG A 730 20.81 -33.75 -44.51
C ARG A 730 21.30 -34.51 -43.27
N THR A 731 22.22 -33.91 -42.53
CA THR A 731 22.66 -34.40 -41.23
C THR A 731 21.56 -34.17 -40.19
N VAL A 732 20.71 -35.17 -39.97
CA VAL A 732 19.70 -35.14 -38.90
C VAL A 732 20.41 -35.26 -37.55
N VAL A 733 20.27 -34.25 -36.70
CA VAL A 733 20.73 -34.30 -35.31
C VAL A 733 19.79 -35.24 -34.54
N LEU A 734 20.37 -36.23 -33.84
CA LEU A 734 19.63 -37.19 -33.00
C LEU A 734 19.59 -36.71 -31.54
N ALA A 735 18.57 -37.15 -30.79
CA ALA A 735 18.53 -36.90 -29.34
C ALA A 735 19.55 -37.78 -28.59
N PRO A 736 20.00 -37.41 -27.38
CA PRO A 736 20.97 -38.21 -26.61
C PRO A 736 20.52 -39.64 -26.25
N HIS A 737 19.22 -39.91 -26.30
CA HIS A 737 18.62 -41.23 -26.04
C HIS A 737 18.08 -41.91 -27.32
N ASP A 738 18.15 -41.25 -28.49
CA ASP A 738 17.75 -41.86 -29.75
C ASP A 738 18.78 -42.93 -30.17
N PRO A 739 18.35 -44.10 -30.69
CA PRO A 739 19.28 -45.13 -31.12
C PRO A 739 20.15 -44.65 -32.30
N THR A 740 21.45 -44.84 -32.19
CA THR A 740 22.44 -44.45 -33.21
C THR A 740 22.53 -45.42 -34.38
N THR A 741 21.75 -46.51 -34.37
CA THR A 741 21.73 -47.55 -35.40
C THR A 741 20.32 -47.74 -35.98
N THR A 742 20.23 -48.40 -37.14
CA THR A 742 19.00 -48.65 -37.92
C THR A 742 17.99 -49.61 -37.26
N SER A 743 18.00 -49.76 -35.93
CA SER A 743 17.01 -50.56 -35.21
C SER A 743 15.62 -49.96 -35.40
N ARG A 744 14.78 -50.58 -36.24
CA ARG A 744 13.38 -50.20 -36.50
C ARG A 744 12.44 -50.41 -35.29
N GLY A 745 12.99 -50.55 -34.09
CA GLY A 745 12.23 -50.60 -32.85
C GLY A 745 11.60 -49.25 -32.56
N TRP A 746 10.41 -49.27 -31.97
CA TRP A 746 9.78 -48.06 -31.46
C TRP A 746 10.51 -47.60 -30.20
N VAL A 747 10.59 -46.29 -29.98
CA VAL A 747 11.37 -45.65 -28.91
C VAL A 747 10.46 -44.96 -27.90
N GLN A 748 10.99 -44.64 -26.72
CA GLN A 748 10.24 -43.85 -25.73
C GLN A 748 10.01 -42.42 -26.25
N PRO A 749 8.85 -41.79 -25.93
CA PRO A 749 8.59 -40.40 -26.29
C PRO A 749 9.42 -39.42 -25.43
N ASP A 750 9.77 -38.27 -26.00
CA ASP A 750 10.29 -37.11 -25.24
C ASP A 750 9.20 -36.54 -24.31
N TYR A 751 7.99 -36.41 -24.86
CA TYR A 751 6.85 -35.79 -24.19
C TYR A 751 5.59 -36.65 -24.33
N VAL A 752 4.84 -36.75 -23.23
CA VAL A 752 3.47 -37.27 -23.22
C VAL A 752 2.52 -36.09 -23.07
N LEU A 753 1.74 -35.84 -24.12
CA LEU A 753 0.75 -34.77 -24.22
C LEU A 753 -0.63 -35.31 -23.86
N LYS A 754 -1.38 -34.56 -23.05
CA LYS A 754 -2.82 -34.73 -22.84
C LYS A 754 -3.58 -33.65 -23.61
N VAL A 755 -4.69 -34.04 -24.22
CA VAL A 755 -5.62 -33.18 -24.96
C VAL A 755 -7.05 -33.64 -24.67
N ASP A 756 -8.05 -32.75 -24.61
CA ASP A 756 -9.47 -33.13 -24.57
C ASP A 756 -10.07 -33.41 -25.96
N ASP A 757 -11.10 -34.25 -26.05
CA ASP A 757 -11.82 -34.52 -27.32
C ASP A 757 -12.62 -33.34 -27.88
N ASP A 758 -12.70 -32.24 -27.13
CA ASP A 758 -13.21 -30.94 -27.54
C ASP A 758 -12.11 -29.96 -27.96
N SER A 759 -10.86 -30.41 -28.11
CA SER A 759 -9.71 -29.59 -28.52
C SER A 759 -9.16 -29.94 -29.92
N PHE A 760 -8.95 -28.92 -30.75
CA PHE A 760 -8.24 -29.01 -32.04
C PHE A 760 -6.74 -28.73 -31.86
N VAL A 761 -5.82 -29.52 -32.43
CA VAL A 761 -4.35 -29.33 -32.24
C VAL A 761 -3.56 -29.43 -33.54
N MET A 762 -2.82 -28.37 -33.90
CA MET A 762 -1.91 -28.41 -35.05
C MET A 762 -0.63 -29.20 -34.72
N LEU A 763 -0.51 -30.43 -35.25
CA LEU A 763 0.58 -31.36 -34.91
C LEU A 763 1.98 -30.83 -35.29
N GLY A 764 2.06 -30.13 -36.41
CA GLY A 764 3.23 -29.43 -36.94
C GLY A 764 3.84 -28.44 -35.95
N GLU A 765 2.99 -27.59 -35.39
CA GLU A 765 3.40 -26.51 -34.52
C GLU A 765 3.69 -27.01 -33.09
N ILE A 766 2.87 -27.91 -32.54
CA ILE A 766 3.12 -28.45 -31.19
C ILE A 766 4.45 -29.23 -31.13
N GLU A 767 4.82 -29.97 -32.19
CA GLU A 767 6.15 -30.58 -32.29
C GLU A 767 7.24 -29.50 -32.37
N ALA A 768 7.09 -28.50 -33.24
CA ALA A 768 8.07 -27.42 -33.38
C ALA A 768 8.32 -26.66 -32.07
N ARG A 769 7.29 -26.54 -31.23
CA ARG A 769 7.33 -25.86 -29.93
C ARG A 769 7.95 -26.73 -28.84
N LEU A 770 7.54 -27.99 -28.74
CA LEU A 770 8.18 -28.95 -27.85
C LEU A 770 9.66 -29.22 -28.24
N ARG A 771 10.01 -29.01 -29.51
CA ARG A 771 11.40 -29.07 -30.00
C ARG A 771 12.32 -28.00 -29.41
N VAL A 772 11.79 -26.80 -29.12
CA VAL A 772 12.58 -25.71 -28.52
C VAL A 772 12.59 -25.76 -26.98
N THR A 773 11.80 -26.64 -26.36
CA THR A 773 11.77 -26.80 -24.89
C THR A 773 12.78 -27.81 -24.36
N PRO A 774 13.24 -27.68 -23.11
CA PRO A 774 14.11 -28.67 -22.48
C PRO A 774 13.41 -30.03 -22.37
N ARG A 775 14.06 -31.11 -22.83
CA ARG A 775 13.49 -32.47 -22.88
C ARG A 775 13.36 -33.15 -21.50
N SER A 776 13.79 -32.51 -20.42
CA SER A 776 13.72 -32.99 -19.04
C SER A 776 13.12 -31.93 -18.11
N LEU A 777 12.46 -32.40 -17.04
CA LEU A 777 11.79 -31.62 -15.99
C LEU A 777 10.89 -30.48 -16.53
N THR A 778 10.32 -30.64 -17.73
CA THR A 778 9.49 -29.61 -18.36
C THR A 778 8.03 -29.98 -18.28
N TYR A 779 7.27 -29.13 -17.58
CA TYR A 779 5.82 -29.10 -17.65
C TYR A 779 5.44 -28.02 -18.67
N TRP A 780 4.98 -28.44 -19.85
CA TRP A 780 4.49 -27.57 -20.91
C TRP A 780 2.98 -27.40 -20.81
N GLY A 781 2.50 -26.19 -21.00
CA GLY A 781 1.06 -25.88 -20.99
C GLY A 781 0.81 -24.39 -21.13
N TYR A 782 -0.44 -24.00 -21.37
CA TYR A 782 -0.77 -22.60 -21.58
C TYR A 782 -0.98 -21.83 -20.27
N VAL A 783 -0.86 -20.50 -20.26
CA VAL A 783 -1.15 -19.65 -19.08
C VAL A 783 -2.38 -18.79 -19.30
N VAL A 784 -3.39 -18.95 -18.45
CA VAL A 784 -4.67 -18.21 -18.52
C VAL A 784 -4.92 -17.48 -17.19
N LYS A 785 -5.12 -16.16 -17.24
CA LYS A 785 -5.34 -15.29 -16.06
C LYS A 785 -4.34 -15.53 -14.92
N LYS A 786 -3.07 -15.78 -15.26
CA LYS A 786 -1.94 -16.11 -14.36
C LYS A 786 -2.03 -17.48 -13.65
N LYS A 787 -2.93 -18.36 -14.07
CA LYS A 787 -2.90 -19.80 -13.75
C LYS A 787 -2.29 -20.55 -14.94
N PHE A 788 -1.38 -21.48 -14.67
CA PHE A 788 -1.00 -22.50 -15.65
C PHE A 788 -2.26 -23.35 -15.94
N MET A 789 -2.50 -23.72 -17.21
CA MET A 789 -3.80 -24.18 -17.71
C MET A 789 -4.34 -25.35 -16.89
N GLY A 790 -5.64 -25.42 -16.63
CA GLY A 790 -6.77 -24.88 -17.38
C GLY A 790 -7.46 -25.91 -18.30
N GLY A 791 -7.34 -27.20 -17.98
CA GLY A 791 -8.11 -28.33 -18.55
C GLY A 791 -7.61 -28.86 -19.89
N GLU A 792 -7.60 -28.00 -20.92
CA GLU A 792 -7.73 -28.40 -22.33
C GLU A 792 -6.53 -29.19 -22.90
N SER A 793 -5.30 -28.68 -22.74
CA SER A 793 -4.10 -29.32 -23.28
C SER A 793 -2.83 -28.97 -22.50
N TYR A 794 -2.01 -29.98 -22.20
CA TYR A 794 -0.71 -29.83 -21.53
C TYR A 794 0.17 -31.07 -21.71
N ALA A 795 1.50 -30.90 -21.68
CA ALA A 795 2.50 -31.96 -21.87
C ALA A 795 3.45 -32.07 -20.68
N LEU A 796 3.84 -33.32 -20.39
CA LEU A 796 4.87 -33.65 -19.42
C LEU A 796 6.05 -34.28 -20.17
N SER A 797 7.27 -33.84 -19.85
CA SER A 797 8.48 -34.59 -20.21
C SER A 797 8.47 -35.98 -19.57
N PHE A 798 9.08 -36.96 -20.22
CA PHE A 798 8.95 -38.37 -19.83
C PHE A 798 9.41 -38.69 -18.39
N ASP A 799 10.35 -37.91 -17.85
CA ASP A 799 10.79 -37.99 -16.45
C ASP A 799 9.73 -37.50 -15.44
N LEU A 800 8.94 -36.48 -15.78
CA LEU A 800 7.78 -36.07 -14.98
C LEU A 800 6.64 -37.10 -15.07
N VAL A 801 6.49 -37.78 -16.20
CA VAL A 801 5.54 -38.90 -16.36
C VAL A 801 5.95 -40.08 -15.46
N GLN A 802 7.24 -40.42 -15.42
CA GLN A 802 7.81 -41.40 -14.49
C GLN A 802 7.54 -41.03 -13.03
N TYR A 803 7.71 -39.76 -12.63
CA TYR A 803 7.35 -39.30 -11.29
C TYR A 803 5.86 -39.48 -10.98
N VAL A 804 4.97 -39.10 -11.91
CA VAL A 804 3.52 -39.25 -11.74
C VAL A 804 3.14 -40.73 -11.54
N ALA A 805 3.71 -41.64 -12.33
CA ALA A 805 3.44 -43.08 -12.23
C ALA A 805 3.97 -43.72 -10.92
N THR A 806 5.13 -43.26 -10.42
CA THR A 806 5.84 -43.91 -9.29
C THR A 806 5.56 -43.28 -7.92
N SER A 807 5.13 -42.01 -7.86
CA SER A 807 4.98 -41.26 -6.61
C SER A 807 3.74 -41.66 -5.79
N THR A 808 3.97 -42.10 -4.55
CA THR A 808 2.91 -42.39 -3.57
C THR A 808 2.10 -41.14 -3.19
N HIS A 809 2.73 -39.96 -3.21
CA HIS A 809 2.07 -38.68 -2.92
C HIS A 809 1.07 -38.30 -4.03
N VAL A 810 1.45 -38.52 -5.28
CA VAL A 810 0.59 -38.29 -6.46
C VAL A 810 -0.62 -39.24 -6.42
N ARG A 811 -0.39 -40.52 -6.13
CA ARG A 811 -1.44 -41.55 -6.00
C ARG A 811 -2.47 -41.23 -4.91
N ALA A 812 -2.09 -40.47 -3.87
CA ALA A 812 -3.02 -40.00 -2.84
C ALA A 812 -3.86 -38.78 -3.26
N GLN A 813 -3.50 -38.09 -4.34
CA GLN A 813 -4.10 -36.81 -4.78
C GLN A 813 -4.65 -36.89 -6.21
N ILE A 814 -5.43 -37.94 -6.52
CA ILE A 814 -6.00 -38.17 -7.86
C ILE A 814 -7.39 -37.55 -8.10
N ARG A 815 -7.99 -36.92 -7.08
CA ARG A 815 -9.34 -36.34 -7.13
C ARG A 815 -9.34 -34.83 -7.30
N GLY A 816 -10.20 -34.35 -8.19
CA GLY A 816 -10.45 -32.92 -8.44
C GLY A 816 -10.45 -32.59 -9.92
N GLU A 817 -10.46 -31.29 -10.25
CA GLU A 817 -10.21 -30.82 -11.61
C GLU A 817 -8.77 -31.19 -12.02
N GLU A 818 -8.64 -31.91 -13.13
CA GLU A 818 -7.42 -32.54 -13.66
C GLU A 818 -6.20 -31.60 -13.66
N ASP A 819 -6.42 -30.36 -14.05
CA ASP A 819 -5.40 -29.35 -14.25
C ASP A 819 -4.88 -28.80 -12.90
N GLN A 820 -5.78 -28.52 -11.97
CA GLN A 820 -5.44 -28.15 -10.61
C GLN A 820 -4.78 -29.31 -9.86
N VAL A 821 -5.11 -30.55 -10.22
CA VAL A 821 -4.49 -31.77 -9.72
C VAL A 821 -3.07 -31.92 -10.27
N THR A 822 -2.88 -31.85 -11.60
CA THR A 822 -1.56 -32.01 -12.24
C THR A 822 -0.58 -30.91 -11.83
N ALA A 823 -1.02 -29.66 -11.76
CA ALA A 823 -0.18 -28.56 -11.27
C ALA A 823 0.17 -28.69 -9.77
N ARG A 824 -0.63 -29.39 -8.96
CA ARG A 824 -0.25 -29.74 -7.57
C ARG A 824 0.81 -30.84 -7.53
N TRP A 825 0.70 -31.87 -8.36
CA TRP A 825 1.71 -32.92 -8.47
C TRP A 825 3.10 -32.36 -8.79
N MET A 826 3.19 -31.45 -9.78
CA MET A 826 4.47 -30.83 -10.14
C MET A 826 5.05 -29.96 -9.01
N LYS A 827 4.21 -29.25 -8.26
CA LYS A 827 4.65 -28.48 -7.06
C LYS A 827 5.09 -29.36 -5.89
N ALA A 828 4.62 -30.61 -5.84
CA ALA A 828 5.01 -31.60 -4.84
C ALA A 828 6.24 -32.44 -5.25
N HIS A 829 6.83 -32.16 -6.42
CA HIS A 829 8.03 -32.86 -6.88
C HIS A 829 9.24 -32.57 -5.96
N PRO A 830 10.09 -33.56 -5.62
CA PRO A 830 11.28 -33.32 -4.79
C PRO A 830 12.24 -32.27 -5.35
N ARG A 831 12.29 -32.13 -6.68
CA ARG A 831 13.04 -31.11 -7.42
C ARG A 831 12.13 -30.03 -8.01
N ALA A 832 11.06 -29.63 -7.31
CA ALA A 832 10.07 -28.67 -7.83
C ALA A 832 10.66 -27.29 -8.24
N SER A 833 11.78 -26.89 -7.63
CA SER A 833 12.54 -25.68 -7.99
C SER A 833 13.26 -25.77 -9.33
N GLU A 834 13.50 -26.99 -9.84
CA GLU A 834 14.18 -27.25 -11.12
C GLU A 834 13.19 -27.54 -12.26
N ILE A 835 11.89 -27.67 -11.95
CA ILE A 835 10.86 -27.88 -12.97
C ILE A 835 10.69 -26.61 -13.80
N VAL A 836 10.88 -26.76 -15.11
CA VAL A 836 10.66 -25.70 -16.09
C VAL A 836 9.16 -25.68 -16.41
N TRP A 837 8.47 -24.68 -15.85
CA TRP A 837 7.07 -24.38 -16.16
C TRP A 837 7.00 -23.63 -17.49
N TRP A 838 7.02 -24.35 -18.60
CA TRP A 838 7.03 -23.76 -19.93
C TRP A 838 5.63 -23.28 -20.32
N GLY A 839 5.34 -22.05 -19.89
CA GLY A 839 4.04 -21.40 -20.03
C GLY A 839 3.86 -20.73 -21.38
N GLU A 840 3.13 -21.37 -22.28
CA GLU A 840 2.74 -20.75 -23.54
C GLU A 840 1.55 -19.81 -23.38
N ARG A 841 1.47 -18.80 -24.24
CA ARG A 841 0.28 -17.95 -24.34
C ARG A 841 -0.41 -18.34 -25.64
N CYS A 842 -1.61 -18.91 -25.54
CA CYS A 842 -2.35 -19.36 -26.71
C CYS A 842 -2.59 -18.18 -27.66
N TRP A 843 -2.44 -18.42 -28.96
CA TRP A 843 -2.62 -17.41 -30.01
C TRP A 843 -4.12 -17.12 -30.27
N VAL A 844 -4.97 -17.84 -29.53
CA VAL A 844 -6.40 -17.64 -29.35
C VAL A 844 -6.58 -16.91 -28.01
N TYR A 845 -6.99 -15.64 -28.05
CA TYR A 845 -6.87 -14.75 -26.88
C TYR A 845 -8.14 -14.72 -26.02
N ASP A 846 -7.96 -14.73 -24.69
CA ASP A 846 -9.04 -14.49 -23.72
C ASP A 846 -9.53 -13.03 -23.89
N HIS A 847 -10.69 -12.84 -24.54
CA HIS A 847 -11.17 -11.48 -24.82
C HIS A 847 -11.50 -10.76 -23.50
N PRO A 848 -11.03 -9.52 -23.24
CA PRO A 848 -11.14 -8.94 -21.88
C PRO A 848 -12.56 -8.66 -21.38
N LYS A 849 -13.57 -8.69 -22.26
CA LYS A 849 -15.00 -8.61 -21.89
C LYS A 849 -15.68 -9.99 -21.79
N ALA A 850 -14.94 -11.07 -22.04
CA ALA A 850 -15.42 -12.44 -21.97
C ALA A 850 -15.57 -12.89 -20.51
N GLY A 851 -16.80 -13.27 -20.14
CA GLY A 851 -17.13 -13.67 -18.77
C GLY A 851 -16.53 -15.03 -18.35
N THR A 852 -16.05 -15.83 -19.30
CA THR A 852 -15.56 -17.20 -19.09
C THR A 852 -14.24 -17.45 -19.80
N VAL A 853 -13.56 -18.54 -19.42
CA VAL A 853 -12.27 -19.02 -19.96
C VAL A 853 -12.36 -19.53 -21.41
N TYR A 854 -13.58 -19.60 -21.96
CA TYR A 854 -13.94 -20.37 -23.17
C TYR A 854 -14.47 -19.48 -24.30
N SER A 855 -14.18 -18.18 -24.28
CA SER A 855 -14.74 -17.19 -25.22
C SER A 855 -13.62 -16.30 -25.77
N LYS A 856 -13.20 -16.60 -27.00
CA LYS A 856 -11.93 -16.15 -27.58
C LYS A 856 -12.03 -15.94 -29.09
N GLY A 857 -11.17 -15.08 -29.63
CA GLY A 857 -10.94 -14.89 -31.07
C GLY A 857 -9.51 -15.27 -31.47
N PHE A 858 -9.28 -15.36 -32.79
CA PHE A 858 -7.99 -15.70 -33.39
C PHE A 858 -7.29 -14.45 -33.91
N LEU A 859 -5.96 -14.43 -33.86
CA LEU A 859 -5.14 -13.39 -34.49
C LEU A 859 -4.12 -14.04 -35.43
N PHE A 860 -4.07 -13.57 -36.68
CA PHE A 860 -3.12 -14.06 -37.66
C PHE A 860 -1.71 -13.46 -37.46
N PRO A 861 -0.64 -14.13 -37.95
CA PRO A 861 0.72 -13.57 -37.96
C PRO A 861 0.84 -12.18 -38.58
N SER A 862 0.05 -11.84 -39.61
CA SER A 862 0.00 -10.48 -40.19
C SER A 862 -0.43 -9.43 -39.17
N GLU A 863 -1.50 -9.68 -38.43
CA GLU A 863 -2.05 -8.77 -37.41
C GLU A 863 -1.16 -8.67 -36.17
N ILE A 864 -0.49 -9.76 -35.78
CA ILE A 864 0.49 -9.75 -34.68
C ILE A 864 1.68 -8.85 -35.02
N GLU A 865 2.17 -8.86 -36.26
CA GLU A 865 3.25 -7.96 -36.70
C GLU A 865 2.82 -6.49 -36.74
N ARG A 866 1.59 -6.22 -37.18
CA ARG A 866 1.01 -4.86 -37.14
C ARG A 866 0.93 -4.32 -35.71
N VAL A 867 0.54 -5.17 -34.76
CA VAL A 867 0.50 -4.80 -33.33
C VAL A 867 1.91 -4.62 -32.76
N ARG A 868 2.89 -5.45 -33.14
CA ARG A 868 4.30 -5.27 -32.75
C ARG A 868 4.86 -3.95 -33.26
N THR A 869 4.68 -3.64 -34.53
CA THR A 869 5.16 -2.38 -35.13
C THR A 869 4.45 -1.15 -34.54
N PHE A 870 3.15 -1.24 -34.29
CA PHE A 870 2.38 -0.17 -33.64
C PHE A 870 2.80 0.12 -32.18
N GLU A 871 3.08 -0.91 -31.37
CA GLU A 871 3.56 -0.68 -29.99
C GLU A 871 5.05 -0.28 -29.97
N ALA A 872 5.88 -0.79 -30.89
CA ALA A 872 7.29 -0.42 -30.99
C ALA A 872 7.52 1.05 -31.34
N THR A 873 6.70 1.64 -32.22
CA THR A 873 6.75 3.09 -32.50
C THR A 873 6.23 3.92 -31.32
N ARG A 874 5.30 3.37 -30.52
CA ARG A 874 4.72 4.04 -29.35
C ARG A 874 5.71 4.17 -28.18
N ASP A 875 6.61 3.21 -28.01
CA ASP A 875 7.66 3.24 -26.97
C ASP A 875 8.85 4.17 -27.33
N GLN A 876 9.02 4.56 -28.60
CA GLN A 876 10.15 5.40 -29.07
C GLN A 876 9.93 6.93 -28.92
N GLY A 877 8.79 7.36 -28.37
CA GLY A 877 8.67 8.71 -27.80
C GLY A 877 8.19 9.84 -28.72
N GLU A 878 7.72 9.56 -29.93
CA GLU A 878 7.03 10.57 -30.76
C GLU A 878 5.50 10.49 -30.65
N PRO A 879 4.82 11.58 -30.21
CA PRO A 879 3.42 11.80 -30.49
C PRO A 879 3.27 12.49 -31.86
N GLN A 880 3.47 11.75 -32.96
CA GLN A 880 3.05 12.26 -34.28
C GLN A 880 1.53 12.14 -34.44
N GLU A 881 0.82 13.20 -34.07
CA GLU A 881 -0.44 13.54 -34.75
C GLU A 881 -0.11 13.83 -36.23
N GLY A 882 -0.15 12.81 -37.08
CA GLY A 882 -0.07 12.98 -38.53
C GLY A 882 0.99 12.18 -39.32
N ALA A 883 1.34 10.95 -38.93
CA ALA A 883 2.08 10.04 -39.83
C ALA A 883 1.76 8.56 -39.65
N VAL A 884 0.51 8.17 -39.87
CA VAL A 884 0.22 6.84 -40.46
C VAL A 884 -0.64 7.07 -41.68
N ASP A 885 -0.06 6.81 -42.86
CA ASP A 885 -0.73 7.06 -44.12
C ASP A 885 -1.89 6.08 -44.34
N VAL A 886 -3.07 6.67 -44.20
CA VAL A 886 -4.39 6.27 -44.65
C VAL A 886 -4.42 5.23 -45.78
N ARG A 887 -4.48 3.94 -45.40
CA ARG A 887 -5.43 2.99 -46.02
C ARG A 887 -6.66 2.70 -45.14
N TRP A 888 -6.99 3.68 -44.29
CA TRP A 888 -8.29 3.80 -43.62
C TRP A 888 -9.11 4.94 -44.26
N SER A 889 -9.44 4.80 -45.54
CA SER A 889 -10.46 5.58 -46.22
C SER A 889 -11.27 4.64 -47.13
N SER A 890 -12.59 4.50 -47.03
CA SER A 890 -13.59 5.26 -46.26
C SER A 890 -14.56 4.34 -45.51
N VAL A 891 -14.89 4.71 -44.26
CA VAL A 891 -16.20 4.60 -43.55
C VAL A 891 -15.93 5.04 -42.11
N SER A 892 -15.89 6.36 -41.89
CA SER A 892 -15.68 6.98 -40.57
C SER A 892 -17.01 7.37 -39.93
N THR A 893 -17.79 6.40 -39.44
CA THR A 893 -19.05 6.71 -38.72
C THR A 893 -19.44 5.73 -37.62
N TYR A 894 -18.57 4.82 -37.19
CA TYR A 894 -18.87 3.87 -36.10
C TYR A 894 -18.01 4.12 -34.86
N PRO A 895 -18.61 4.36 -33.68
CA PRO A 895 -17.83 4.46 -32.44
C PRO A 895 -17.12 3.14 -32.15
N HIS A 896 -15.98 3.20 -31.46
CA HIS A 896 -15.12 2.07 -31.02
C HIS A 896 -15.81 0.95 -30.21
N ARG A 897 -17.13 1.00 -30.02
CA ARG A 897 -17.96 -0.07 -29.46
C ARG A 897 -18.18 -1.25 -30.43
N TYR A 898 -18.02 -1.06 -31.74
CA TYR A 898 -18.30 -2.09 -32.75
C TYR A 898 -17.07 -2.94 -33.15
N THR A 899 -15.85 -2.45 -32.96
CA THR A 899 -14.61 -3.12 -33.39
C THR A 899 -14.12 -4.27 -32.49
N TYR A 900 -14.90 -4.70 -31.48
CA TYR A 900 -14.49 -5.72 -30.50
C TYR A 900 -15.70 -6.50 -29.94
N LYS A 901 -16.34 -7.32 -30.79
CA LYS A 901 -17.52 -8.12 -30.40
C LYS A 901 -17.75 -9.43 -31.18
N THR A 902 -16.73 -10.06 -31.74
CA THR A 902 -16.81 -11.43 -32.28
C THR A 902 -16.79 -12.48 -31.15
N ALA A 903 -15.98 -12.26 -30.11
CA ALA A 903 -15.97 -13.07 -28.88
C ALA A 903 -17.28 -12.87 -28.08
N THR A 904 -18.28 -13.67 -28.41
CA THR A 904 -19.59 -13.69 -27.77
C THR A 904 -19.53 -14.18 -26.32
N HIS A 905 -20.51 -13.75 -25.50
CA HIS A 905 -20.66 -14.28 -24.15
C HIS A 905 -21.01 -15.77 -24.22
N TRP A 906 -20.38 -16.62 -23.40
CA TRP A 906 -20.88 -17.98 -23.20
C TRP A 906 -22.33 -17.95 -22.70
N PRO A 907 -23.33 -18.58 -23.35
CA PRO A 907 -23.26 -19.55 -24.46
C PRO A 907 -23.91 -19.05 -25.79
N THR A 908 -23.86 -17.76 -26.12
CA THR A 908 -24.48 -17.21 -27.35
C THR A 908 -23.65 -17.53 -28.60
N ARG A 909 -24.31 -18.03 -29.67
CA ARG A 909 -23.68 -18.24 -31.00
C ARG A 909 -23.15 -16.90 -31.54
N TYR A 910 -22.00 -16.92 -32.19
CA TYR A 910 -21.60 -15.83 -33.08
C TYR A 910 -22.71 -15.57 -34.11
N VAL A 911 -22.98 -14.29 -34.38
CA VAL A 911 -23.91 -13.86 -35.43
C VAL A 911 -23.09 -12.99 -36.38
N PRO A 912 -23.00 -13.32 -37.68
CA PRO A 912 -22.26 -12.50 -38.64
C PRO A 912 -22.86 -11.10 -38.76
N PRO A 913 -22.09 -10.08 -39.20
CA PRO A 913 -22.57 -8.70 -39.31
C PRO A 913 -23.82 -8.54 -40.17
N ARG A 914 -24.08 -9.51 -41.07
CA ARG A 914 -25.32 -9.65 -41.84
C ARG A 914 -25.77 -11.10 -41.88
N SER A 915 -27.08 -11.32 -41.89
CA SER A 915 -27.71 -12.64 -41.99
C SER A 915 -27.57 -13.30 -43.37
N ASN A 916 -27.39 -12.52 -44.43
CA ASN A 916 -27.50 -12.98 -45.83
C ASN A 916 -26.14 -13.15 -46.51
N LEU A 917 -25.16 -13.71 -45.80
CA LEU A 917 -23.85 -14.06 -46.36
C LEU A 917 -23.87 -15.48 -46.96
N SER A 918 -23.12 -15.70 -48.05
CA SER A 918 -22.82 -17.05 -48.54
C SER A 918 -21.92 -17.79 -47.54
N LEU A 919 -21.87 -19.12 -47.59
CA LEU A 919 -21.05 -19.91 -46.66
C LEU A 919 -19.57 -19.45 -46.61
N PRO A 920 -18.85 -19.24 -47.74
CA PRO A 920 -17.47 -18.73 -47.68
C PRO A 920 -17.35 -17.32 -47.08
N HIS A 921 -18.33 -16.45 -47.33
CA HIS A 921 -18.37 -15.10 -46.77
C HIS A 921 -18.65 -15.11 -45.26
N ALA A 922 -19.51 -16.03 -44.80
CA ALA A 922 -19.82 -16.23 -43.39
C ALA A 922 -18.62 -16.81 -42.64
N MET A 923 -17.91 -17.78 -43.23
CA MET A 923 -16.69 -18.37 -42.68
C MET A 923 -15.55 -17.33 -42.57
N GLU A 924 -15.34 -16.50 -43.59
CA GLU A 924 -14.37 -15.39 -43.53
C GLU A 924 -14.79 -14.32 -42.51
N ALA A 925 -16.08 -14.14 -42.23
CA ALA A 925 -16.55 -13.24 -41.17
C ALA A 925 -16.30 -13.76 -39.74
N LEU A 926 -16.15 -15.09 -39.54
CA LEU A 926 -15.75 -15.69 -38.24
C LEU A 926 -14.35 -15.24 -37.81
N ILE A 927 -13.49 -14.94 -38.79
CA ILE A 927 -12.10 -14.50 -38.58
C ILE A 927 -12.11 -13.07 -38.03
N GLU A 928 -11.73 -12.89 -36.77
CA GLU A 928 -11.63 -11.56 -36.18
C GLU A 928 -10.53 -10.72 -36.87
N GLY A 929 -10.87 -9.48 -37.22
CA GLY A 929 -9.96 -8.58 -37.93
C GLY A 929 -9.99 -8.74 -39.45
N SER A 930 -10.69 -9.74 -40.01
CA SER A 930 -10.95 -9.78 -41.45
C SER A 930 -11.86 -8.62 -41.87
N GLY A 931 -11.75 -8.16 -43.11
CA GLY A 931 -12.67 -7.16 -43.66
C GLY A 931 -14.14 -7.58 -43.57
N MET A 932 -14.41 -8.89 -43.68
CA MET A 932 -15.75 -9.47 -43.56
C MET A 932 -16.28 -9.45 -42.12
N SER A 933 -15.42 -9.55 -41.11
CA SER A 933 -15.82 -9.39 -39.69
C SER A 933 -16.16 -7.94 -39.32
N LEU A 934 -15.63 -6.97 -40.08
CA LEU A 934 -15.82 -5.53 -39.91
C LEU A 934 -16.87 -4.93 -40.84
N LEU A 935 -17.61 -5.77 -41.58
CA LEU A 935 -18.54 -5.35 -42.63
C LEU A 935 -19.62 -4.40 -42.09
N GLY A 936 -19.58 -3.14 -42.51
CA GLY A 936 -20.59 -2.13 -42.17
C GLY A 936 -21.95 -2.42 -42.83
N PRO A 937 -23.04 -1.72 -42.45
CA PRO A 937 -24.37 -1.92 -43.04
C PRO A 937 -24.47 -1.51 -44.52
N ASP A 938 -23.56 -0.68 -45.03
CA ASP A 938 -23.65 -0.09 -46.38
C ASP A 938 -22.65 -0.67 -47.42
N GLN A 939 -21.73 -1.55 -47.01
CA GLN A 939 -20.70 -2.12 -47.90
C GLN A 939 -21.20 -3.34 -48.72
N ASP A 940 -20.64 -3.62 -49.91
CA ASP A 940 -20.92 -4.88 -50.62
C ASP A 940 -20.04 -6.01 -50.06
N PRO A 941 -20.61 -7.12 -49.53
CA PRO A 941 -19.83 -8.27 -49.08
C PRO A 941 -18.90 -8.86 -50.14
N ARG A 942 -19.25 -8.78 -51.43
CA ARG A 942 -18.41 -9.33 -52.51
C ARG A 942 -17.11 -8.54 -52.65
N THR A 943 -17.21 -7.22 -52.77
CA THR A 943 -16.05 -6.33 -52.88
C THR A 943 -15.12 -6.45 -51.67
N VAL A 944 -15.67 -6.55 -50.46
CA VAL A 944 -14.88 -6.71 -49.23
C VAL A 944 -14.23 -8.10 -49.15
N TYR A 945 -14.90 -9.15 -49.64
CA TYR A 945 -14.31 -10.48 -49.74
C TYR A 945 -13.17 -10.50 -50.77
N ASP A 946 -13.34 -9.91 -51.95
CA ASP A 946 -12.30 -9.91 -53.00
C ASP A 946 -11.09 -9.03 -52.66
N GLN A 947 -11.26 -8.02 -51.79
CA GLN A 947 -10.18 -7.17 -51.26
C GLN A 947 -9.50 -7.72 -49.99
N ARG A 948 -9.87 -8.91 -49.52
CA ARG A 948 -9.28 -9.52 -48.31
C ARG A 948 -7.81 -9.90 -48.53
N GLU A 949 -7.03 -9.90 -47.44
CA GLU A 949 -5.68 -10.49 -47.44
C GLU A 949 -5.72 -11.94 -47.93
N SER A 950 -4.81 -12.30 -48.82
CA SER A 950 -4.63 -13.68 -49.25
C SER A 950 -4.16 -14.57 -48.10
N TRP A 951 -4.33 -15.88 -48.24
CA TRP A 951 -3.86 -16.85 -47.24
C TRP A 951 -2.34 -16.79 -47.03
N GLU A 952 -1.56 -16.53 -48.09
CA GLU A 952 -0.10 -16.39 -47.98
C GLU A 952 0.30 -15.11 -47.23
N GLU A 953 -0.42 -14.00 -47.41
CA GLU A 953 -0.19 -12.75 -46.68
C GLU A 953 -0.57 -12.85 -45.20
N LYS A 954 -1.76 -13.38 -44.89
CA LYS A 954 -2.26 -13.58 -43.52
C LYS A 954 -1.25 -14.33 -42.64
N PHE A 955 -0.63 -15.37 -43.21
CA PHE A 955 0.35 -16.21 -42.52
C PHE A 955 1.81 -15.84 -42.81
N ARG A 956 2.07 -14.76 -43.57
CA ARG A 956 3.40 -14.30 -43.96
C ARG A 956 4.29 -15.41 -44.57
N GLY A 957 3.69 -16.24 -45.43
CA GLY A 957 4.35 -17.40 -46.05
C GLY A 957 4.55 -18.62 -45.15
N ALA A 958 4.16 -18.58 -43.87
CA ALA A 958 4.06 -19.78 -43.04
C ALA A 958 2.81 -20.61 -43.43
N LYS A 959 2.84 -21.93 -43.16
CA LYS A 959 1.67 -22.78 -43.42
C LYS A 959 0.49 -22.50 -42.48
N VAL A 960 0.78 -22.14 -41.23
CA VAL A 960 -0.17 -21.79 -40.17
C VAL A 960 0.51 -20.85 -39.16
N GLY A 961 -0.26 -20.32 -38.20
CA GLY A 961 0.20 -19.32 -37.25
C GLY A 961 -0.17 -19.68 -35.81
N GLY A 962 0.85 -19.88 -34.98
CA GLY A 962 0.69 -20.11 -33.55
C GLY A 962 0.33 -21.55 -33.15
N SER A 963 0.59 -21.91 -31.89
CA SER A 963 0.11 -23.15 -31.28
C SER A 963 -1.39 -23.08 -31.09
N VAL A 964 -2.11 -23.42 -32.15
CA VAL A 964 -3.56 -23.42 -32.16
C VAL A 964 -4.06 -24.63 -31.39
N VAL A 965 -4.52 -24.37 -30.15
CA VAL A 965 -5.47 -25.21 -29.42
C VAL A 965 -6.81 -24.49 -29.35
N VAL A 966 -7.84 -25.05 -29.97
CA VAL A 966 -9.20 -24.48 -30.02
C VAL A 966 -10.16 -25.35 -29.22
N HIS A 967 -10.77 -24.78 -28.18
CA HIS A 967 -11.84 -25.42 -27.42
C HIS A 967 -13.20 -25.31 -28.16
N TYR A 968 -13.83 -26.45 -28.40
CA TYR A 968 -15.17 -26.58 -28.95
C TYR A 968 -16.22 -26.11 -27.93
N VAL A 969 -16.99 -25.07 -28.27
CA VAL A 969 -18.20 -24.71 -27.50
C VAL A 969 -19.13 -25.92 -27.51
N LYS A 970 -19.29 -26.53 -26.33
CA LYS A 970 -19.89 -27.86 -26.04
C LYS A 970 -21.32 -28.13 -26.55
N ARG A 971 -21.89 -27.26 -27.40
CA ARG A 971 -23.26 -27.31 -27.93
C ARG A 971 -23.47 -26.77 -29.37
N ARG A 972 -22.48 -26.23 -30.11
CA ARG A 972 -22.72 -25.61 -31.45
C ARG A 972 -21.56 -25.78 -32.45
N GLU A 973 -21.89 -25.74 -33.74
CA GLU A 973 -21.12 -26.31 -34.88
C GLU A 973 -19.98 -25.45 -35.47
N TRP A 974 -19.74 -24.23 -34.98
CA TRP A 974 -18.71 -23.30 -35.48
C TRP A 974 -17.28 -23.87 -35.56
N TRP A 975 -17.02 -25.01 -34.91
CA TRP A 975 -15.76 -25.73 -35.00
C TRP A 975 -15.46 -26.25 -36.41
N LEU A 976 -16.45 -26.75 -37.15
CA LEU A 976 -16.25 -27.23 -38.53
C LEU A 976 -15.80 -26.08 -39.44
N GLU A 977 -16.54 -24.97 -39.39
CA GLU A 977 -16.25 -23.74 -40.12
C GLU A 977 -14.86 -23.19 -39.76
N CYS A 978 -14.47 -23.25 -38.48
CA CYS A 978 -13.17 -22.81 -37.99
C CYS A 978 -12.01 -23.75 -38.40
N VAL A 979 -12.22 -25.07 -38.39
CA VAL A 979 -11.23 -26.06 -38.80
C VAL A 979 -10.98 -26.01 -40.31
N GLU A 980 -12.04 -25.89 -41.11
CA GLU A 980 -11.91 -25.73 -42.57
C GLU A 980 -11.14 -24.44 -42.92
N VAL A 981 -11.40 -23.34 -42.19
CA VAL A 981 -10.57 -22.12 -42.25
C VAL A 981 -9.12 -22.41 -41.85
N LEU A 982 -8.85 -23.00 -40.69
CA LEU A 982 -7.48 -23.28 -40.19
C LEU A 982 -6.67 -24.24 -41.07
N LEU A 983 -7.33 -25.12 -41.84
CA LEU A 983 -6.69 -26.03 -42.80
C LEU A 983 -6.55 -25.43 -44.21
N GLY A 984 -6.89 -24.14 -44.39
CA GLY A 984 -6.64 -23.34 -45.59
C GLY A 984 -7.79 -23.32 -46.61
N GLY A 985 -9.02 -23.67 -46.23
CA GLY A 985 -10.18 -23.71 -47.13
C GLY A 985 -10.11 -24.80 -48.20
N MET A 986 -9.12 -25.69 -48.13
CA MET A 986 -9.06 -26.90 -48.94
C MET A 986 -10.04 -27.91 -48.35
N GLY A 987 -11.29 -27.83 -48.81
CA GLY A 987 -12.46 -28.48 -48.22
C GLY A 987 -12.19 -29.88 -47.69
N VAL A 988 -12.16 -29.99 -46.35
CA VAL A 988 -12.31 -31.28 -45.67
C VAL A 988 -13.61 -31.87 -46.17
N GLY A 989 -13.63 -33.15 -46.56
CA GLY A 989 -14.77 -33.79 -47.24
C GLY A 989 -16.08 -33.92 -46.44
N LEU A 990 -16.21 -33.14 -45.37
CA LEU A 990 -17.29 -33.07 -44.40
C LEU A 990 -18.53 -32.40 -45.00
N ARG A 991 -19.16 -33.09 -45.96
CA ARG A 991 -20.58 -32.83 -46.24
C ARG A 991 -21.36 -33.19 -44.98
N PRO A 992 -22.14 -32.26 -44.37
CA PRO A 992 -23.15 -32.68 -43.41
C PRO A 992 -24.13 -33.61 -44.14
N ARG A 993 -24.44 -34.74 -43.52
CA ARG A 993 -25.54 -35.64 -43.90
C ARG A 993 -26.69 -35.46 -42.92
#